data_AF-A0A1R3JX27-F1
#
_entry.id   AF-A0A1R3JX27-F1
#
_cell.length_a   1.000
_cell.length_b   1.000
_cell.length_c   1.000
_cell.angle_alpha   90.00
_cell.angle_beta   90.00
_cell.angle_gamma   90.00
#
_symmetry.space_group_name_H-M   'P 1'
#
loop_
_entity.id
_entity.type
_entity.pdbx_description
1 polymer ?
#
loop_
_entity_poly.entity_id
_entity_poly.type
_entity_poly.pdbx_seq_one_letter_code
_entity_poly.pdbx_strand_id
1 'polypeptide(L)'
;MWFRRRKLSDVGVSLRGRPTYVTDIVVGESCADLRHQLDISYPVNNGIVQNWDDMCHVWDHAFYDELKINPAECKILLTDPPLNPSKNRLLTGLVIDSGDGVTHVVPVVDGYSFPHLTKRMNVAGRHITSYLVDLLSRRGYAMNRTADFETVREIKEKLCYISYDYKREYQLGLETTILVKNYTLPDGRVIKLGTERFQAPEALFTPELIDVEGDGMADMVFRCIQEMDIDNRMMLYQHIVLSGGSTMYPGLPSRLEKEILDRYLEVVLKGNKDGLKKLRLRIEDPPRRKHMVYLGGAVLAGIMKGAEVIEGSAIMEKSNGKVSQLSVKQGEPTLVTPAEETEKGLYFLSNLDQNIAVIVRTIYCFKSDEKGNENAGEVIKDALRKVLVHYYPLAGRLTISSEGKLIVDCTGEGAVFVEAEANCKMEEIGDITKPDPETLGKLVYDIPGAKNILEMPPLVAQVTKFQCGGFVLGLCMNHCMFDGIGAMEFVNSWGETARGLPLTIPPFSDRTILKARSPPKIENLHQEFAEIEDKSSTSELYKDEMLYRSFCFEPENLEKLKKNAMEDGVLEKCTTFEALSAFVWRARTKALNMLPDQQTKLLFAVDGRPKFNPPLPKGYFGNGIVLTNSISQAGELLNKPFSHAVGLIQDAIRMVTDDYMRSAIDYFEVTRARPSLSSTLLITTWSRLSFHITDFGWGEPVLSGPVALPEKEVILFLSHGKERKSINVLLGLPASAMKLFQEEMKI
;
A
#
# COMPACT_ATOMS: atom_id res chain seq x y z
N MET A 1 22.26 20.18 -31.47
CA MET A 1 22.48 19.61 -30.12
C MET A 1 22.49 18.11 -30.25
N TRP A 2 23.64 17.48 -30.02
CA TRP A 2 23.84 16.04 -30.14
C TRP A 2 23.97 15.46 -28.73
N PHE A 3 23.16 14.45 -28.40
CA PHE A 3 23.24 13.70 -27.15
C PHE A 3 23.60 12.25 -27.49
N ARG A 4 24.58 11.66 -26.81
CA ARG A 4 24.96 10.26 -27.06
C ARG A 4 25.32 9.53 -25.77
N ARG A 5 24.72 8.35 -25.58
CA ARG A 5 24.88 7.45 -24.43
C ARG A 5 25.72 6.24 -24.83
N ARG A 6 26.63 5.76 -23.98
CA ARG A 6 27.57 4.68 -24.35
C ARG A 6 26.87 3.34 -24.65
N LYS A 7 27.36 2.58 -25.65
CA LYS A 7 26.95 1.18 -25.87
C LYS A 7 27.55 0.28 -24.79
N LEU A 8 26.69 -0.42 -24.06
CA LEU A 8 27.07 -1.45 -23.08
C LEU A 8 27.37 -2.78 -23.80
N SER A 9 28.46 -2.84 -24.56
CA SER A 9 29.05 -4.10 -25.02
C SER A 9 30.51 -3.90 -25.42
N ASP A 10 31.41 -4.21 -24.48
CA ASP A 10 32.80 -4.72 -24.64
C ASP A 10 33.73 -4.16 -23.54
N VAL A 11 34.35 -5.07 -22.80
CA VAL A 11 35.37 -4.75 -21.79
C VAL A 11 36.75 -4.70 -22.46
N GLY A 12 37.45 -3.58 -22.27
CA GLY A 12 38.91 -3.53 -22.11
C GLY A 12 39.77 -3.36 -23.36
N VAL A 13 40.76 -2.45 -23.27
CA VAL A 13 42.21 -2.66 -23.47
C VAL A 13 42.88 -1.30 -23.71
N SER A 14 43.88 -1.01 -22.86
CA SER A 14 44.81 0.10 -23.00
C SER A 14 45.70 -0.10 -24.23
N LEU A 15 45.75 0.90 -25.10
CA LEU A 15 46.84 1.06 -26.07
C LEU A 15 47.36 2.50 -25.98
N ARG A 16 48.61 2.62 -25.50
CA ARG A 16 49.49 3.80 -25.52
C ARG A 16 49.05 5.00 -24.67
N GLY A 17 49.17 4.83 -23.35
CA GLY A 17 49.92 5.80 -22.55
C GLY A 17 49.22 6.99 -21.90
N ARG A 18 47.88 7.13 -21.96
CA ARG A 18 47.10 7.92 -20.99
C ARG A 18 45.70 7.31 -20.81
N PRO A 19 45.23 7.01 -19.58
CA PRO A 19 43.85 6.62 -19.37
C PRO A 19 42.94 7.83 -19.55
N THR A 20 42.14 7.84 -20.62
CA THR A 20 41.03 8.78 -20.78
C THR A 20 39.79 8.12 -20.20
N TYR A 21 39.29 8.65 -19.09
CA TYR A 21 38.01 8.24 -18.50
C TYR A 21 36.89 8.77 -19.40
N VAL A 22 36.15 7.87 -20.05
CA VAL A 22 34.94 8.25 -20.80
C VAL A 22 33.76 8.14 -19.85
N THR A 23 33.08 9.25 -19.59
CA THR A 23 31.87 9.33 -18.76
C THR A 23 30.68 8.67 -19.48
N ASP A 24 29.72 8.13 -18.71
CA ASP A 24 28.57 7.38 -19.24
C ASP A 24 27.63 8.22 -20.14
N ILE A 25 27.70 9.55 -19.99
CA ILE A 25 26.94 10.53 -20.77
C ILE A 25 27.95 11.52 -21.35
N VAL A 26 27.87 11.73 -22.66
CA VAL A 26 28.64 12.74 -23.38
C VAL A 26 27.65 13.66 -24.09
N VAL A 27 27.83 14.96 -23.94
CA VAL A 27 26.99 16.02 -24.54
C VAL A 27 27.92 16.98 -25.28
N GLY A 28 27.47 17.56 -26.41
CA GLY A 28 28.24 18.56 -27.15
C GLY A 28 29.13 18.00 -28.28
N GLU A 29 30.09 18.80 -28.78
CA GLU A 29 30.92 18.44 -29.96
C GLU A 29 31.79 17.20 -29.73
N SER A 30 32.18 16.94 -28.48
CA SER A 30 32.90 15.73 -28.03
C SER A 30 32.19 14.41 -28.40
N CYS A 31 30.87 14.46 -28.64
CA CYS A 31 30.09 13.32 -29.14
C CYS A 31 30.49 12.89 -30.56
N ALA A 32 30.98 13.83 -31.39
CA ALA A 32 31.39 13.55 -32.76
C ALA A 32 32.68 12.72 -32.80
N ASP A 33 33.60 13.00 -31.89
CA ASP A 33 34.89 12.29 -31.78
C ASP A 33 34.72 10.85 -31.26
N LEU A 34 33.72 10.64 -30.39
CA LEU A 34 33.40 9.33 -29.81
C LEU A 34 32.22 8.63 -30.51
N ARG A 35 31.82 9.11 -31.70
CA ARG A 35 30.59 8.70 -32.41
C ARG A 35 30.42 7.20 -32.65
N HIS A 36 31.52 6.46 -32.71
CA HIS A 36 31.54 5.02 -32.98
C HIS A 36 31.36 4.17 -31.71
N GLN A 37 31.45 4.78 -30.52
CA GLN A 37 31.40 4.10 -29.23
C GLN A 37 30.12 4.44 -28.42
N LEU A 38 29.24 5.28 -28.97
CA LEU A 38 28.03 5.79 -28.30
C LEU A 38 26.77 5.58 -29.17
N ASP A 39 25.66 5.16 -28.55
CA ASP A 39 24.31 5.21 -29.08
C ASP A 39 23.74 6.63 -29.01
N ILE A 40 23.15 7.09 -30.11
CA ILE A 40 22.73 8.49 -30.28
C ILE A 40 21.26 8.64 -29.87
N SER A 41 20.96 9.61 -29.01
CA SER A 41 19.60 10.07 -28.74
C SER A 41 19.46 11.54 -29.16
N TYR A 42 18.29 11.92 -29.67
CA TYR A 42 17.97 13.31 -30.00
C TYR A 42 16.83 13.76 -29.09
N PRO A 43 17.12 14.43 -27.96
CA PRO A 43 16.09 14.82 -27.00
C PRO A 43 15.09 15.83 -27.58
N VAL A 44 15.42 16.48 -28.71
CA VAL A 44 14.56 17.40 -29.43
C VAL A 44 14.41 16.95 -30.87
N ASN A 45 13.16 16.79 -31.32
CA ASN A 45 12.81 16.51 -32.71
C ASN A 45 11.81 17.56 -33.21
N ASN A 46 12.11 18.22 -34.34
CA ASN A 46 11.31 19.32 -34.90
C ASN A 46 10.98 20.46 -33.91
N GLY A 47 11.91 20.79 -33.02
CA GLY A 47 11.73 21.84 -32.00
C GLY A 47 10.88 21.41 -30.80
N ILE A 48 10.46 20.13 -30.73
CA ILE A 48 9.67 19.57 -29.63
C ILE A 48 10.54 18.61 -28.82
N VAL A 49 10.58 18.79 -27.50
CA VAL A 49 11.31 17.89 -26.59
C VAL A 49 10.58 16.54 -26.54
N GLN A 50 11.29 15.46 -26.91
CA GLN A 50 10.79 14.09 -26.93
C GLN A 50 11.19 13.31 -25.68
N ASN A 51 12.34 13.66 -25.08
CA ASN A 51 12.84 13.05 -23.84
C ASN A 51 13.39 14.14 -22.92
N TRP A 52 12.72 14.35 -21.79
CA TRP A 52 13.05 15.40 -20.84
C TRP A 52 14.27 15.05 -19.97
N ASP A 53 14.50 13.78 -19.66
CA ASP A 53 15.66 13.34 -18.87
C ASP A 53 16.96 13.60 -19.64
N ASP A 54 16.96 13.26 -20.93
CA ASP A 54 18.08 13.56 -21.84
C ASP A 54 18.25 15.08 -22.05
N MET A 55 17.16 15.85 -22.03
CA MET A 55 17.19 17.31 -22.17
C MET A 55 17.81 18.01 -20.95
N CYS A 56 17.57 17.52 -19.74
CA CYS A 56 18.19 18.04 -18.51
C CYS A 56 19.72 17.97 -18.61
N HIS A 57 20.27 16.86 -19.08
CA HIS A 57 21.71 16.73 -19.31
C HIS A 57 22.23 17.70 -20.38
N VAL A 58 21.45 17.97 -21.43
CA VAL A 58 21.79 18.98 -22.44
C VAL A 58 21.82 20.39 -21.84
N TRP A 59 20.88 20.72 -20.97
CA TRP A 59 20.85 22.01 -20.30
C TRP A 59 21.93 22.18 -19.25
N ASP A 60 22.18 21.17 -18.41
CA ASP A 60 23.25 21.21 -17.42
C ASP A 60 24.60 21.45 -18.13
N HIS A 61 24.86 20.72 -19.21
CA HIS A 61 26.06 20.92 -20.00
C HIS A 61 26.11 22.33 -20.64
N ALA A 62 24.99 22.79 -21.23
CA ALA A 62 24.93 24.11 -21.84
C ALA A 62 25.16 25.25 -20.82
N PHE A 63 24.56 25.18 -19.64
CA PHE A 63 24.64 26.23 -18.64
C PHE A 63 25.95 26.19 -17.84
N TYR A 64 26.32 25.02 -17.33
CA TYR A 64 27.45 24.91 -16.40
C TYR A 64 28.79 24.70 -17.12
N ASP A 65 28.83 23.95 -18.22
CA ASP A 65 30.09 23.62 -18.89
C ASP A 65 30.43 24.59 -20.02
N GLU A 66 29.47 24.86 -20.91
CA GLU A 66 29.67 25.71 -22.09
C GLU A 66 29.57 27.20 -21.73
N LEU A 67 28.41 27.62 -21.21
CA LEU A 67 28.16 29.02 -20.88
C LEU A 67 28.79 29.43 -19.54
N LYS A 68 29.08 28.47 -18.66
CA LYS A 68 29.67 28.66 -17.32
C LYS A 68 28.91 29.68 -16.48
N ILE A 69 27.60 29.68 -16.59
CA ILE A 69 26.70 30.55 -15.83
C ILE A 69 25.92 29.73 -14.85
N ASN A 70 25.62 30.31 -13.68
CA ASN A 70 24.63 29.75 -12.77
C ASN A 70 23.24 30.17 -13.27
N PRO A 71 22.41 29.24 -13.76
CA PRO A 71 21.07 29.58 -14.27
C PRO A 71 20.17 30.16 -13.17
N ALA A 72 20.47 29.92 -11.89
CA ALA A 72 19.74 30.53 -10.77
C ALA A 72 20.00 32.05 -10.61
N GLU A 73 21.06 32.58 -11.23
CA GLU A 73 21.45 34.00 -11.15
C GLU A 73 21.16 34.78 -12.43
N CYS A 74 20.62 34.10 -13.46
CA CYS A 74 20.44 34.66 -14.79
C CYS A 74 18.97 34.57 -15.24
N LYS A 75 18.48 35.56 -16.01
CA LYS A 75 17.17 35.47 -16.67
C LYS A 75 17.34 34.81 -18.05
N ILE A 76 16.71 33.66 -18.26
CA ILE A 76 16.77 32.93 -19.52
C ILE A 76 15.46 33.13 -20.28
N LEU A 77 15.55 33.47 -21.56
CA LEU A 77 14.41 33.54 -22.47
C LEU A 77 14.33 32.23 -23.27
N LEU A 78 13.39 31.36 -22.93
CA LEU A 78 13.02 30.21 -23.75
C LEU A 78 11.88 30.59 -24.67
N THR A 79 12.02 30.31 -25.97
CA THR A 79 10.95 30.50 -26.95
C THR A 79 10.22 29.17 -27.17
N ASP A 80 8.90 29.19 -26.99
CA ASP A 80 8.01 28.03 -27.23
C ASP A 80 7.72 27.93 -28.73
N PRO A 81 7.77 26.74 -29.36
CA PRO A 81 7.44 26.60 -30.77
C PRO A 81 5.98 27.05 -31.03
N PRO A 82 5.70 27.68 -32.17
CA PRO A 82 4.39 28.28 -32.48
C PRO A 82 3.21 27.29 -32.58
N LEU A 83 3.42 25.99 -32.35
CA LEU A 83 2.42 24.91 -32.46
C LEU A 83 2.34 24.02 -31.22
N ASN A 84 2.79 24.49 -30.05
CA ASN A 84 2.60 23.75 -28.79
C ASN A 84 1.08 23.66 -28.45
N PRO A 85 0.50 22.45 -28.29
CA PRO A 85 -0.95 22.29 -28.15
C PRO A 85 -1.53 23.01 -26.93
N SER A 86 -2.68 23.67 -27.09
CA SER A 86 -3.43 24.34 -26.00
C SER A 86 -3.82 23.40 -24.85
N LYS A 87 -3.93 22.09 -25.10
CA LYS A 87 -4.15 21.06 -24.08
C LYS A 87 -3.00 20.89 -23.08
N ASN A 88 -1.79 21.37 -23.41
CA ASN A 88 -0.63 21.40 -22.50
C ASN A 88 -0.61 22.65 -21.59
N ARG A 89 -1.62 23.52 -21.68
CA ARG A 89 -1.70 24.81 -21.00
C ARG A 89 -2.88 24.83 -20.04
N LEU A 90 -2.75 24.21 -18.86
CA LEU A 90 -3.55 24.59 -17.70
C LEU A 90 -2.67 25.48 -16.83
N LEU A 91 -3.07 26.73 -16.75
CA LEU A 91 -2.16 27.82 -16.54
C LEU A 91 -2.46 28.58 -15.22
N THR A 92 -3.48 28.17 -14.46
CA THR A 92 -4.00 28.90 -13.30
C THR A 92 -4.12 28.02 -12.05
N GLY A 93 -3.50 28.42 -10.95
CA GLY A 93 -3.48 27.74 -9.65
C GLY A 93 -2.61 28.46 -8.61
N LEU A 94 -2.61 27.98 -7.37
CA LEU A 94 -1.80 28.54 -6.28
C LEU A 94 -0.74 27.54 -5.83
N VAL A 95 0.52 27.95 -5.77
CA VAL A 95 1.62 27.10 -5.28
C VAL A 95 2.01 27.51 -3.88
N ILE A 96 2.04 26.54 -2.97
CA ILE A 96 2.58 26.73 -1.61
C ILE A 96 3.89 25.97 -1.55
N ASP A 97 5.00 26.70 -1.56
CA ASP A 97 6.34 26.15 -1.49
C ASP A 97 6.93 26.36 -0.09
N SER A 98 7.20 25.29 0.65
CA SER A 98 7.82 25.37 1.98
C SER A 98 9.05 24.48 2.05
N GLY A 99 10.22 25.11 1.93
CA GLY A 99 11.53 24.47 1.95
C GLY A 99 12.14 24.39 3.35
N ASP A 100 13.47 24.44 3.42
CA ASP A 100 14.20 24.53 4.70
C ASP A 100 14.20 25.97 5.26
N GLY A 101 14.36 26.98 4.41
CA GLY A 101 14.57 28.36 4.84
C GLY A 101 13.34 29.27 4.82
N VAL A 102 12.41 29.04 3.91
CA VAL A 102 11.31 30.00 3.64
C VAL A 102 10.07 29.28 3.13
N THR A 103 8.90 29.86 3.40
CA THR A 103 7.62 29.47 2.84
C THR A 103 7.10 30.56 1.90
N HIS A 104 6.69 30.19 0.69
CA HIS A 104 6.08 31.07 -0.29
C HIS A 104 4.69 30.58 -0.67
N VAL A 105 3.81 31.53 -0.93
CA VAL A 105 2.51 31.31 -1.58
C VAL A 105 2.51 32.11 -2.86
N VAL A 106 2.52 31.43 -4.00
CA VAL A 106 2.67 32.04 -5.32
C VAL A 106 1.40 31.79 -6.13
N PRO A 107 0.63 32.82 -6.48
CA PRO A 107 -0.48 32.69 -7.41
C PRO A 107 0.05 32.67 -8.84
N VAL A 108 -0.44 31.71 -9.61
CA VAL A 108 -0.19 31.57 -11.03
C VAL A 108 -1.55 31.68 -11.72
N VAL A 109 -1.68 32.60 -12.68
CA VAL A 109 -2.88 32.73 -13.52
C VAL A 109 -2.42 32.83 -14.95
N ASP A 110 -2.99 31.99 -15.81
CA ASP A 110 -2.66 31.91 -17.22
C ASP A 110 -1.14 31.81 -17.52
N GLY A 111 -0.40 31.19 -16.60
CA GLY A 111 1.01 30.81 -16.72
C GLY A 111 1.92 31.90 -16.16
N TYR A 112 1.33 33.01 -15.75
CA TYR A 112 2.00 34.14 -15.17
C TYR A 112 1.90 34.07 -13.65
N SER A 113 3.05 34.09 -13.00
CA SER A 113 3.11 34.38 -11.57
C SER A 113 2.84 35.87 -11.34
N PHE A 114 2.24 36.23 -10.20
CA PHE A 114 2.01 37.63 -9.81
C PHE A 114 2.93 37.98 -8.64
N PRO A 115 4.17 38.48 -8.86
CA PRO A 115 5.14 38.70 -7.79
C PRO A 115 4.65 39.64 -6.69
N HIS A 116 3.79 40.61 -7.02
CA HIS A 116 3.21 41.53 -6.06
C HIS A 116 2.13 40.89 -5.17
N LEU A 117 1.55 39.76 -5.58
CA LEU A 117 0.60 38.97 -4.79
C LEU A 117 1.26 37.77 -4.11
N THR A 118 2.49 37.43 -4.46
CA THR A 118 3.27 36.38 -3.80
C THR A 118 3.47 36.72 -2.33
N LYS A 119 3.05 35.81 -1.44
CA LYS A 119 3.27 35.96 -0.01
C LYS A 119 4.50 35.17 0.40
N ARG A 120 5.27 35.72 1.32
CA ARG A 120 6.49 35.10 1.85
C ARG A 120 6.44 35.14 3.36
N MET A 121 6.73 34.01 3.97
CA MET A 121 6.93 33.86 5.40
C MET A 121 8.32 33.29 5.65
N ASN A 122 9.08 33.95 6.52
CA ASN A 122 10.42 33.52 6.93
C ASN A 122 10.36 32.42 8.01
N VAL A 123 9.43 31.48 7.84
CA VAL A 123 9.26 30.29 8.70
C VAL A 123 9.16 29.09 7.80
N ALA A 124 9.95 28.07 8.11
CA ALA A 124 10.10 26.85 7.31
C ALA A 124 10.85 25.79 8.12
N GLY A 125 11.36 24.75 7.44
CA GLY A 125 11.96 23.57 8.06
C GLY A 125 13.02 23.87 9.13
N ARG A 126 13.93 24.79 8.88
CA ARG A 126 15.02 25.16 9.80
C ARG A 126 14.50 25.81 11.08
N HIS A 127 13.55 26.72 10.94
CA HIS A 127 12.93 27.42 12.05
C HIS A 127 12.17 26.45 12.96
N ILE A 128 11.46 25.49 12.36
CA ILE A 128 10.77 24.42 13.09
C ILE A 128 11.79 23.52 13.82
N THR A 129 12.92 23.18 13.18
CA THR A 129 13.99 22.43 13.85
C THR A 129 14.53 23.20 15.05
N SER A 130 14.85 24.50 14.90
CA SER A 130 15.31 25.35 16.00
C SER A 130 14.30 25.43 17.14
N TYR A 131 13.01 25.54 16.83
CA TYR A 131 11.97 25.58 17.84
C TYR A 131 11.83 24.23 18.57
N LEU A 132 11.95 23.12 17.84
CA LEU A 132 11.97 21.79 18.45
C LEU A 132 13.17 21.61 19.39
N VAL A 133 14.34 22.16 19.07
CA VAL A 133 15.51 22.19 19.98
C VAL A 133 15.15 22.89 21.29
N ASP A 134 14.51 24.06 21.23
CA ASP A 134 14.09 24.80 22.42
C ASP A 134 13.07 24.01 23.26
N LEU A 135 12.04 23.45 22.62
CA LEU A 135 11.03 22.63 23.30
C LEU A 135 11.63 21.40 24.01
N LEU A 136 12.56 20.70 23.34
CA LEU A 136 13.27 19.57 23.93
C LEU A 136 14.19 20.00 25.09
N SER A 137 14.83 21.15 24.96
CA SER A 137 15.68 21.73 26.01
C SER A 137 14.88 22.09 27.26
N ARG A 138 13.69 22.68 27.10
CA ARG A 138 12.76 22.97 28.20
C ARG A 138 12.27 21.70 28.91
N ARG A 139 12.21 20.57 28.21
CA ARG A 139 11.89 19.25 28.77
C ARG A 139 13.08 18.56 29.47
N GLY A 140 14.26 19.17 29.45
CA GLY A 140 15.47 18.65 30.09
C GLY A 140 16.38 17.84 29.17
N TYR A 141 16.11 17.80 27.85
CA TYR A 141 17.01 17.22 26.87
C TYR A 141 17.93 18.29 26.30
N ALA A 142 19.14 18.43 26.86
CA ALA A 142 20.13 19.40 26.39
C ALA A 142 20.63 19.03 24.97
N MET A 143 20.24 19.82 23.97
CA MET A 143 20.54 19.63 22.54
C MET A 143 21.35 20.82 22.00
N ASN A 144 22.51 21.09 22.60
CA ASN A 144 23.21 22.38 22.45
C ASN A 144 24.35 22.35 21.42
N ARG A 145 24.64 21.21 20.78
CA ARG A 145 25.73 21.07 19.80
C ARG A 145 25.19 21.10 18.37
N THR A 146 26.03 21.49 17.43
CA THR A 146 25.70 21.47 15.98
C THR A 146 25.29 20.08 15.48
N ALA A 147 25.90 19.01 15.98
CA ALA A 147 25.49 17.64 15.65
C ALA A 147 24.10 17.26 16.22
N ASP A 148 23.69 17.91 17.32
CA ASP A 148 22.37 17.70 17.90
C ASP A 148 21.30 18.34 16.99
N PHE A 149 21.62 19.38 16.21
CA PHE A 149 20.68 20.01 15.27
C PHE A 149 20.25 19.07 14.14
N GLU A 150 21.19 18.34 13.52
CA GLU A 150 20.85 17.33 12.51
C GLU A 150 20.06 16.16 13.12
N THR A 151 20.40 15.77 14.34
CA THR A 151 19.62 14.75 15.08
C THR A 151 18.18 15.23 15.32
N VAL A 152 17.99 16.48 15.71
CA VAL A 152 16.66 17.07 15.93
C VAL A 152 15.92 17.27 14.62
N ARG A 153 16.62 17.54 13.52
CA ARG A 153 16.04 17.54 12.17
C ARG A 153 15.51 16.15 11.79
N GLU A 154 16.26 15.08 12.05
CA GLU A 154 15.78 13.71 11.83
C GLU A 154 14.56 13.38 12.69
N ILE A 155 14.59 13.76 13.97
CA ILE A 155 13.44 13.62 14.88
C ILE A 155 12.22 14.33 14.31
N LYS A 156 12.41 15.56 13.83
CA LYS A 156 11.37 16.37 13.20
C LYS A 156 10.76 15.66 12.00
N GLU A 157 11.59 15.18 11.08
CA GLU A 157 11.14 14.51 9.85
C GLU A 157 10.49 13.14 10.12
N LYS A 158 10.91 12.42 11.17
CA LYS A 158 10.37 11.09 11.52
C LYS A 158 9.12 11.13 12.40
N LEU A 159 9.04 12.06 13.35
CA LEU A 159 8.06 12.00 14.46
C LEU A 159 7.08 13.16 14.53
N CYS A 160 7.39 14.31 13.93
CA CYS A 160 6.53 15.49 14.01
C CYS A 160 5.42 15.48 12.94
N TYR A 161 4.32 16.16 13.25
CA TYR A 161 3.12 16.21 12.41
C TYR A 161 2.34 17.49 12.70
N ILE A 162 1.39 17.84 11.83
CA ILE A 162 0.50 18.99 12.02
C ILE A 162 -0.82 18.50 12.63
N SER A 163 -1.21 19.11 13.74
CA SER A 163 -2.46 18.81 14.43
C SER A 163 -3.68 19.34 13.67
N TYR A 164 -4.75 18.56 13.56
CA TYR A 164 -6.02 19.04 13.00
C TYR A 164 -6.74 20.05 13.92
N ASP A 165 -6.62 19.86 15.24
CA ASP A 165 -7.14 20.76 16.27
C ASP A 165 -6.11 20.89 17.38
N TYR A 166 -5.28 21.93 17.26
CA TYR A 166 -4.16 22.17 18.16
C TYR A 166 -4.59 22.20 19.62
N LYS A 167 -5.70 22.88 19.95
CA LYS A 167 -6.15 23.04 21.34
C LYS A 167 -6.54 21.70 21.94
N ARG A 168 -7.31 20.90 21.20
CA ARG A 168 -7.76 19.58 21.66
C ARG A 168 -6.59 18.62 21.82
N GLU A 169 -5.66 18.60 20.88
CA GLU A 169 -4.51 17.70 20.92
C GLU A 169 -3.49 18.12 21.99
N TYR A 170 -3.33 19.42 22.22
CA TYR A 170 -2.55 19.96 23.34
C TYR A 170 -3.13 19.51 24.68
N GLN A 171 -4.44 19.61 24.86
CA GLN A 171 -5.11 19.15 26.07
C GLN A 171 -4.93 17.63 26.28
N LEU A 172 -5.11 16.83 25.22
CA LEU A 172 -4.86 15.39 25.26
C LEU A 172 -3.41 15.05 25.65
N GLY A 173 -2.44 15.82 25.16
CA GLY A 173 -1.02 15.65 25.48
C GLY A 173 -0.64 16.02 26.91
N LEU A 174 -1.41 16.90 27.57
CA LEU A 174 -1.27 17.20 28.99
C LEU A 174 -1.94 16.15 29.88
N GLU A 175 -3.08 15.62 29.45
CA GLU A 175 -3.91 14.70 30.23
C GLU A 175 -3.50 13.22 30.07
N THR A 176 -2.77 12.88 29.00
CA THR A 176 -2.44 11.48 28.66
C THR A 176 -1.02 11.31 28.10
N THR A 177 -0.55 10.07 28.07
CA THR A 177 0.74 9.71 27.46
C THR A 177 0.61 9.13 26.04
N ILE A 178 -0.60 9.10 25.47
CA ILE A 178 -0.88 8.43 24.18
C ILE A 178 -0.11 9.03 23.00
N LEU A 179 0.20 10.33 23.09
CA LEU A 179 0.95 11.07 22.07
C LEU A 179 2.48 10.92 22.22
N VAL A 180 2.94 10.28 23.30
CA VAL A 180 4.38 10.12 23.59
C VAL A 180 4.99 9.07 22.66
N LYS A 181 6.09 9.43 22.00
CA LYS A 181 6.93 8.52 21.20
C LYS A 181 8.35 8.53 21.72
N ASN A 182 8.97 7.35 21.69
CA ASN A 182 10.37 7.17 22.05
C ASN A 182 11.24 7.40 20.81
N TYR A 183 12.38 8.05 20.99
CA TYR A 183 13.43 8.18 19.97
C TYR A 183 14.78 7.81 20.57
N THR A 184 15.54 6.98 19.87
CA THR A 184 16.89 6.59 20.27
C THR A 184 17.91 7.55 19.66
N LEU A 185 18.64 8.26 20.50
CA LEU A 185 19.72 9.14 20.10
C LEU A 185 20.92 8.35 19.56
N PRO A 186 21.83 8.98 18.78
CA PRO A 186 23.02 8.32 18.25
C PRO A 186 23.94 7.70 19.31
N ASP A 187 23.90 8.20 20.55
CA ASP A 187 24.66 7.66 21.69
C ASP A 187 23.93 6.53 22.45
N GLY A 188 22.79 6.06 21.92
CA GLY A 188 21.98 4.98 22.48
C GLY A 188 20.98 5.42 23.56
N ARG A 189 20.99 6.69 24.00
CA ARG A 189 20.01 7.19 24.97
C ARG A 189 18.63 7.31 24.33
N VAL A 190 17.58 6.90 25.05
CA VAL A 190 16.19 7.01 24.58
C VAL A 190 15.53 8.25 25.20
N ILE A 191 15.03 9.15 24.35
CA ILE A 191 14.27 10.34 24.75
C ILE A 191 12.78 10.16 24.43
N LYS A 192 11.91 10.86 25.15
CA LYS A 192 10.46 10.79 25.01
C LYS A 192 9.91 12.12 24.50
N LEU A 193 9.27 12.10 23.34
CA LEU A 193 8.65 13.27 22.72
C LEU A 193 7.12 13.17 22.82
N GLY A 194 6.47 14.17 23.40
CA GLY A 194 5.02 14.27 23.54
C GLY A 194 4.48 15.42 22.70
N THR A 195 4.08 16.50 23.36
CA THR A 195 3.47 17.69 22.73
C THR A 195 4.39 18.39 21.73
N GLU A 196 5.70 18.27 21.90
CA GLU A 196 6.71 18.91 21.03
C GLU A 196 6.55 18.48 19.57
N ARG A 197 6.03 17.26 19.35
CA ARG A 197 5.84 16.65 18.03
C ARG A 197 4.89 17.43 17.12
N PHE A 198 3.86 18.06 17.70
CA PHE A 198 2.91 18.89 16.94
C PHE A 198 3.02 20.37 17.30
N GLN A 199 3.60 20.69 18.45
CA GLN A 199 3.87 22.07 18.84
C GLN A 199 4.95 22.72 17.99
N ALA A 200 6.02 22.00 17.63
CA ALA A 200 7.07 22.60 16.80
C ALA A 200 6.57 23.00 15.39
N PRO A 201 5.84 22.13 14.66
CA PRO A 201 5.30 22.49 13.34
C PRO A 201 4.15 23.51 13.38
N GLU A 202 3.52 23.76 14.54
CA GLU A 202 2.47 24.80 14.68
C GLU A 202 3.00 26.19 14.30
N ALA A 203 4.30 26.42 14.37
CA ALA A 203 4.94 27.66 13.91
C ALA A 203 4.65 28.00 12.42
N LEU A 204 4.26 27.01 11.59
CA LEU A 204 3.81 27.28 10.21
C LEU A 204 2.43 27.95 10.15
N PHE A 205 1.61 27.80 11.19
CA PHE A 205 0.25 28.34 11.28
C PHE A 205 0.16 29.49 12.30
N THR A 206 1.04 29.52 13.29
CA THR A 206 1.17 30.59 14.29
C THR A 206 2.65 30.99 14.42
N PRO A 207 3.18 31.81 13.48
CA PRO A 207 4.59 32.23 13.47
C PRO A 207 5.06 32.94 14.75
N GLU A 208 4.13 33.55 15.50
CA GLU A 208 4.41 34.23 16.76
C GLU A 208 4.96 33.27 17.84
N LEU A 209 4.74 31.96 17.70
CA LEU A 209 5.32 30.95 18.61
C LEU A 209 6.85 30.92 18.58
N ILE A 210 7.46 31.45 17.52
CA ILE A 210 8.91 31.53 17.33
C ILE A 210 9.39 32.97 17.14
N ASP A 211 8.64 33.93 17.72
CA ASP A 211 8.94 35.36 17.67
C ASP A 211 9.03 35.95 16.25
N VAL A 212 8.30 35.35 15.29
CA VAL A 212 8.16 35.88 13.93
C VAL A 212 6.79 36.54 13.80
N GLU A 213 6.77 37.84 13.58
CA GLU A 213 5.53 38.56 13.28
C GLU A 213 5.07 38.27 11.85
N GLY A 214 3.81 37.88 11.67
CA GLY A 214 3.20 37.71 10.35
C GLY A 214 2.14 36.62 10.31
N ASP A 215 1.50 36.50 9.15
CA ASP A 215 0.48 35.49 8.92
C ASP A 215 1.04 34.07 8.95
N GLY A 216 0.27 33.15 9.53
CA GLY A 216 0.44 31.73 9.27
C GLY A 216 0.12 31.34 7.82
N MET A 217 0.53 30.13 7.44
CA MET A 217 0.39 29.60 6.09
C MET A 217 -1.03 29.69 5.54
N ALA A 218 -2.05 29.37 6.34
CA ALA A 218 -3.45 29.45 5.91
C ALA A 218 -3.91 30.89 5.63
N ASP A 219 -3.52 31.82 6.50
CA ASP A 219 -3.84 33.24 6.35
C ASP A 219 -3.12 33.87 5.15
N MET A 220 -1.87 33.47 4.90
CA MET A 220 -1.14 33.85 3.69
C MET A 220 -1.85 33.37 2.43
N VAL A 221 -2.31 32.12 2.40
CA VAL A 221 -3.06 31.54 1.27
C VAL A 221 -4.35 32.30 1.06
N PHE A 222 -5.13 32.47 2.13
CA PHE A 222 -6.40 33.16 2.06
C PHE A 222 -6.22 34.60 1.55
N ARG A 223 -5.26 35.35 2.11
CA ARG A 223 -4.95 36.72 1.70
C ARG A 223 -4.47 36.79 0.25
N CYS A 224 -3.58 35.89 -0.17
CA CYS A 224 -3.10 35.81 -1.54
C CYS A 224 -4.26 35.65 -2.54
N ILE A 225 -5.21 34.76 -2.24
CA ILE A 225 -6.38 34.54 -3.08
C ILE A 225 -7.34 35.73 -3.01
N GLN A 226 -7.54 36.36 -1.85
CA GLN A 226 -8.46 37.49 -1.72
C GLN A 226 -7.97 38.79 -2.38
N GLU A 227 -6.65 38.97 -2.51
CA GLU A 227 -6.08 40.10 -3.25
C GLU A 227 -6.09 39.90 -4.77
N MET A 228 -6.32 38.66 -5.25
CA MET A 228 -6.47 38.37 -6.67
C MET A 228 -7.80 38.93 -7.24
N ASP A 229 -7.85 39.15 -8.55
CA ASP A 229 -9.09 39.49 -9.25
C ASP A 229 -10.18 38.43 -9.01
N ILE A 230 -11.42 38.90 -8.81
CA ILE A 230 -12.57 38.09 -8.38
C ILE A 230 -12.76 36.86 -9.27
N ASP A 231 -12.58 37.02 -10.58
CA ASP A 231 -12.78 35.97 -11.59
C ASP A 231 -11.81 34.79 -11.41
N ASN A 232 -10.62 35.03 -10.85
CA ASN A 232 -9.58 34.02 -10.69
C ASN A 232 -9.60 33.34 -9.31
N ARG A 233 -10.24 33.96 -8.30
CA ARG A 233 -10.18 33.48 -6.90
C ARG A 233 -10.66 32.05 -6.75
N MET A 234 -11.80 31.72 -7.38
CA MET A 234 -12.39 30.39 -7.30
C MET A 234 -11.48 29.34 -7.92
N MET A 235 -10.76 29.69 -8.99
CA MET A 235 -9.82 28.78 -9.64
C MET A 235 -8.58 28.55 -8.78
N LEU A 236 -8.10 29.59 -8.07
CA LEU A 236 -7.00 29.44 -7.10
C LEU A 236 -7.39 28.55 -5.92
N TYR A 237 -8.62 28.65 -5.40
CA TYR A 237 -9.12 27.73 -4.37
C TYR A 237 -9.24 26.27 -4.88
N GLN A 238 -9.56 26.07 -6.16
CA GLN A 238 -9.70 24.75 -6.77
C GLN A 238 -8.38 24.06 -7.12
N HIS A 239 -7.27 24.80 -7.12
CA HIS A 239 -5.99 24.32 -7.61
C HIS A 239 -4.84 24.81 -6.73
N ILE A 240 -4.84 24.41 -5.45
CA ILE A 240 -3.72 24.66 -4.54
C ILE A 240 -2.75 23.49 -4.59
N VAL A 241 -1.46 23.72 -4.87
CA VAL A 241 -0.44 22.67 -4.96
C VAL A 241 0.63 22.89 -3.90
N LEU A 242 0.93 21.83 -3.15
CA LEU A 242 1.99 21.82 -2.15
C LEU A 242 3.33 21.39 -2.75
N SER A 243 4.38 22.15 -2.45
CA SER A 243 5.76 21.92 -2.87
C SER A 243 6.73 22.12 -1.69
N GLY A 244 7.83 21.38 -1.68
CA GLY A 244 8.89 21.55 -0.70
C GLY A 244 8.80 20.62 0.51
N GLY A 245 9.96 20.33 1.10
CA GLY A 245 10.11 19.31 2.14
C GLY A 245 9.27 19.55 3.39
N SER A 246 9.03 20.82 3.77
CA SER A 246 8.22 21.14 4.94
C SER A 246 6.72 20.96 4.70
N THR A 247 6.28 20.78 3.45
CA THR A 247 4.89 20.36 3.15
C THR A 247 4.66 18.85 3.30
N MET A 248 5.69 18.09 3.67
CA MET A 248 5.60 16.64 3.89
C MET A 248 5.04 16.26 5.26
N TYR A 249 4.77 17.22 6.15
CA TYR A 249 4.20 16.89 7.46
C TYR A 249 2.86 16.16 7.32
N PRO A 250 2.69 15.00 7.99
CA PRO A 250 1.39 14.38 8.13
C PRO A 250 0.38 15.37 8.73
N GLY A 251 -0.83 15.42 8.17
CA GLY A 251 -1.90 16.31 8.63
C GLY A 251 -1.89 17.73 8.05
N LEU A 252 -0.80 18.17 7.40
CA LEU A 252 -0.70 19.53 6.84
C LEU A 252 -1.79 19.84 5.81
N PRO A 253 -2.07 18.99 4.78
CA PRO A 253 -3.12 19.28 3.81
C PRO A 253 -4.50 19.47 4.47
N SER A 254 -4.88 18.56 5.37
CA SER A 254 -6.19 18.61 6.03
C SER A 254 -6.33 19.79 7.01
N ARG A 255 -5.27 20.16 7.74
CA ARG A 255 -5.31 21.35 8.61
C ARG A 255 -5.38 22.64 7.81
N LEU A 256 -4.61 22.73 6.73
CA LEU A 256 -4.63 23.87 5.82
C LEU A 256 -6.00 24.02 5.14
N GLU A 257 -6.60 22.92 4.70
CA GLU A 257 -7.95 22.89 4.14
C GLU A 257 -8.98 23.43 5.15
N LYS A 258 -8.96 22.91 6.39
CA LYS A 258 -9.84 23.36 7.48
C LYS A 258 -9.73 24.87 7.72
N GLU A 259 -8.52 25.39 7.89
CA GLU A 259 -8.34 26.82 8.20
C GLU A 259 -8.74 27.72 7.03
N ILE A 260 -8.46 27.33 5.78
CA ILE A 260 -8.92 28.08 4.61
C ILE A 260 -10.45 28.12 4.55
N LEU A 261 -11.12 27.00 4.85
CA LEU A 261 -12.59 26.95 4.90
C LEU A 261 -13.14 27.81 6.04
N ASP A 262 -12.51 27.80 7.22
CA ASP A 262 -12.90 28.64 8.35
C ASP A 262 -12.80 30.12 7.98
N ARG A 263 -11.68 30.55 7.37
CA ARG A 263 -11.51 31.93 6.87
C ARG A 263 -12.50 32.29 5.78
N TYR A 264 -12.76 31.38 4.84
CA TYR A 264 -13.74 31.61 3.79
C TYR A 264 -15.16 31.75 4.35
N LEU A 265 -15.54 30.91 5.32
CA LEU A 265 -16.82 31.01 6.01
C LEU A 265 -16.96 32.34 6.75
N GLU A 266 -15.93 32.73 7.50
CA GLU A 266 -15.93 33.94 8.30
C GLU A 266 -15.96 35.21 7.44
N VAL A 267 -15.06 35.32 6.47
CA VAL A 267 -14.81 36.56 5.73
C VAL A 267 -15.67 36.67 4.47
N VAL A 268 -15.78 35.60 3.68
CA VAL A 268 -16.50 35.63 2.38
C VAL A 268 -17.98 35.35 2.57
N LEU A 269 -18.31 34.29 3.32
CA LEU A 269 -19.70 33.87 3.52
C LEU A 269 -20.36 34.54 4.73
N LYS A 270 -19.61 35.30 5.54
CA LYS A 270 -20.11 36.01 6.73
C LYS A 270 -20.91 35.10 7.67
N GLY A 271 -20.45 33.86 7.85
CA GLY A 271 -21.06 32.84 8.71
C GLY A 271 -22.14 31.98 8.03
N ASN A 272 -22.46 32.18 6.74
CA ASN A 272 -23.42 31.35 6.03
C ASN A 272 -22.84 29.97 5.67
N LYS A 273 -23.13 28.97 6.49
CA LYS A 273 -22.63 27.59 6.34
C LYS A 273 -23.12 26.88 5.07
N ASP A 274 -24.29 27.22 4.53
CA ASP A 274 -24.81 26.58 3.32
C ASP A 274 -24.01 26.97 2.06
N GLY A 275 -23.36 28.14 2.10
CA GLY A 275 -22.49 28.62 1.03
C GLY A 275 -21.22 27.77 0.84
N LEU A 276 -20.75 27.09 1.88
CA LEU A 276 -19.54 26.25 1.81
C LEU A 276 -19.69 25.09 0.82
N LYS A 277 -20.91 24.56 0.65
CA LYS A 277 -21.21 23.49 -0.32
C LYS A 277 -20.91 23.90 -1.78
N LYS A 278 -20.83 25.20 -2.06
CA LYS A 278 -20.53 25.75 -3.40
C LYS A 278 -19.04 25.98 -3.63
N LEU A 279 -18.24 26.04 -2.57
CA LEU A 279 -16.79 26.16 -2.67
C LEU A 279 -16.17 24.79 -2.93
N ARG A 280 -15.48 24.65 -4.06
CA ARG A 280 -14.66 23.48 -4.37
C ARG A 280 -13.21 23.80 -3.99
N LEU A 281 -12.84 23.57 -2.74
CA LEU A 281 -11.45 23.69 -2.30
C LEU A 281 -10.72 22.39 -2.61
N ARG A 282 -9.54 22.46 -3.23
CA ARG A 282 -8.70 21.28 -3.47
C ARG A 282 -7.24 21.63 -3.22
N ILE A 283 -6.62 20.86 -2.33
CA ILE A 283 -5.20 20.93 -2.03
C ILE A 283 -4.57 19.64 -2.55
N GLU A 284 -3.66 19.79 -3.51
CA GLU A 284 -2.90 18.70 -4.11
C GLU A 284 -1.55 18.57 -3.40
N ASP A 285 -1.27 17.38 -2.88
CA ASP A 285 -0.03 17.07 -2.18
C ASP A 285 0.74 15.92 -2.85
N PRO A 286 1.44 16.18 -3.97
CA PRO A 286 2.08 15.12 -4.74
C PRO A 286 3.08 14.27 -3.92
N PRO A 287 3.18 12.94 -4.15
CA PRO A 287 4.04 12.06 -3.35
C PRO A 287 5.54 12.42 -3.38
N ARG A 288 6.00 13.08 -4.46
CA ARG A 288 7.40 13.51 -4.65
C ARG A 288 7.60 15.02 -4.40
N ARG A 289 6.67 15.70 -3.73
CA ARG A 289 6.67 17.17 -3.54
C ARG A 289 7.89 17.74 -2.82
N LYS A 290 8.59 16.93 -2.00
CA LYS A 290 9.88 17.32 -1.41
C LYS A 290 10.95 17.71 -2.45
N HIS A 291 10.86 17.13 -3.65
CA HIS A 291 11.78 17.36 -4.77
C HIS A 291 11.22 18.31 -5.82
N MET A 292 9.94 18.73 -5.69
CA MET A 292 9.26 19.58 -6.68
C MET A 292 9.85 20.99 -6.76
N VAL A 293 10.46 21.47 -5.68
CA VAL A 293 11.19 22.75 -5.64
C VAL A 293 12.33 22.78 -6.68
N TYR A 294 12.95 21.62 -6.90
CA TYR A 294 14.05 21.44 -7.87
C TYR A 294 13.54 21.08 -9.28
N LEU A 295 12.24 20.76 -9.42
CA LEU A 295 11.56 20.49 -10.69
C LEU A 295 10.76 21.71 -11.20
N GLY A 296 11.06 22.90 -10.68
CA GLY A 296 10.36 24.19 -10.85
C GLY A 296 9.34 24.28 -11.99
N GLY A 297 8.06 24.47 -11.63
CA GLY A 297 6.96 24.84 -12.53
C GLY A 297 6.46 23.76 -13.51
N ALA A 298 7.33 22.89 -14.03
CA ALA A 298 6.95 21.85 -15.01
C ALA A 298 6.06 20.75 -14.41
N VAL A 299 6.19 20.51 -13.09
CA VAL A 299 5.38 19.52 -12.37
C VAL A 299 3.93 19.99 -12.20
N LEU A 300 3.68 21.30 -12.14
CA LEU A 300 2.32 21.86 -12.12
C LEU A 300 1.55 21.46 -13.40
N ALA A 301 2.23 21.43 -14.55
CA ALA A 301 1.65 20.98 -15.82
C ALA A 301 1.43 19.45 -15.89
N GLY A 302 2.20 18.67 -15.12
CA GLY A 302 2.11 17.21 -15.09
C GLY A 302 0.98 16.69 -14.20
N ILE A 303 0.72 17.35 -13.06
CA ILE A 303 -0.33 16.94 -12.12
C ILE A 303 -1.74 17.17 -12.70
N MET A 304 -1.88 18.11 -13.62
CA MET A 304 -3.16 18.49 -14.24
C MET A 304 -3.64 17.53 -15.35
N LYS A 305 -2.94 16.41 -15.60
CA LYS A 305 -3.33 15.37 -16.57
C LYS A 305 -4.32 14.31 -16.06
N GLY A 306 -4.82 14.43 -14.83
CA GLY A 306 -5.64 13.40 -14.17
C GLY A 306 -7.16 13.55 -14.17
N ALA A 307 -7.78 14.35 -15.06
CA ALA A 307 -9.24 14.48 -15.15
C ALA A 307 -9.75 14.27 -16.61
N GLU A 308 -10.15 13.02 -16.92
CA GLU A 308 -11.29 12.51 -17.74
C GLU A 308 -11.90 13.34 -18.91
N VAL A 309 -12.30 12.88 -20.13
CA VAL A 309 -12.33 11.61 -20.94
C VAL A 309 -12.56 11.96 -22.45
N ILE A 310 -12.33 10.97 -23.37
CA ILE A 310 -12.81 10.74 -24.79
C ILE A 310 -12.31 11.71 -25.91
N GLU A 311 -11.95 11.38 -27.17
CA GLU A 311 -12.14 10.29 -28.16
C GLU A 311 -10.94 10.19 -29.15
N GLY A 312 -10.78 9.05 -29.82
CA GLY A 312 -10.45 9.02 -31.27
C GLY A 312 -9.10 8.44 -31.75
N SER A 313 -9.08 7.12 -32.02
CA SER A 313 -8.45 6.32 -33.12
C SER A 313 -7.30 6.89 -33.98
N ALA A 314 -6.35 6.15 -34.56
CA ALA A 314 -5.83 4.76 -34.58
C ALA A 314 -4.45 4.87 -35.31
N ILE A 315 -3.51 3.92 -35.40
CA ILE A 315 -3.53 2.55 -35.93
C ILE A 315 -2.17 1.89 -35.61
N MET A 316 -2.18 0.68 -35.04
CA MET A 316 -1.25 -0.41 -35.43
C MET A 316 -2.05 -1.73 -35.43
N GLU A 317 -2.20 -2.32 -36.61
CA GLU A 317 -2.61 -3.72 -36.83
C GLU A 317 -1.37 -4.62 -36.73
N LYS A 318 -1.39 -5.90 -36.32
CA LYS A 318 -2.40 -6.83 -35.80
C LYS A 318 -1.62 -8.02 -35.25
N SER A 319 -1.99 -8.52 -34.08
CA SER A 319 -2.07 -9.97 -33.85
C SER A 319 -3.54 -10.26 -33.50
N ASN A 320 -4.16 -11.15 -34.27
CA ASN A 320 -5.60 -11.37 -34.27
C ASN A 320 -6.06 -12.04 -32.97
N GLY A 321 -6.68 -11.25 -32.09
CA GLY A 321 -7.59 -11.67 -31.03
C GLY A 321 -8.24 -10.43 -30.44
N LYS A 322 -9.55 -10.23 -30.68
CA LYS A 322 -10.31 -9.11 -30.09
C LYS A 322 -10.28 -9.25 -28.56
N VAL A 323 -9.53 -8.41 -27.86
CA VAL A 323 -9.67 -8.23 -26.41
C VAL A 323 -10.52 -6.98 -26.21
N SER A 324 -11.79 -7.20 -25.89
CA SER A 324 -12.69 -6.15 -25.38
C SER A 324 -12.23 -5.76 -23.98
N GLN A 325 -12.03 -4.48 -23.71
CA GLN A 325 -11.65 -4.00 -22.39
C GLN A 325 -12.88 -4.05 -21.46
N LEU A 326 -12.78 -4.80 -20.35
CA LEU A 326 -13.83 -4.90 -19.32
C LEU A 326 -14.16 -3.51 -18.74
N SER A 327 -15.41 -3.08 -18.89
CA SER A 327 -15.97 -1.90 -18.25
C SER A 327 -17.10 -2.32 -17.31
N VAL A 328 -17.03 -1.85 -16.06
CA VAL A 328 -18.02 -2.12 -15.02
C VAL A 328 -18.64 -0.82 -14.59
N LYS A 329 -19.96 -0.72 -14.69
CA LYS A 329 -20.75 0.40 -14.18
C LYS A 329 -21.26 0.04 -12.79
N GLN A 330 -20.68 0.64 -11.77
CA GLN A 330 -21.12 0.49 -10.38
C GLN A 330 -22.35 1.35 -10.10
N GLY A 331 -23.31 0.81 -9.37
CA GLY A 331 -24.44 1.54 -8.82
C GLY A 331 -24.09 2.22 -7.50
N GLU A 332 -25.07 2.90 -6.91
CA GLU A 332 -24.91 3.57 -5.61
C GLU A 332 -24.70 2.53 -4.48
N PRO A 333 -23.71 2.75 -3.59
CA PRO A 333 -23.50 1.88 -2.45
C PRO A 333 -24.66 1.96 -1.46
N THR A 334 -25.10 0.81 -0.97
CA THR A 334 -26.19 0.70 0.01
C THR A 334 -25.72 -0.05 1.26
N LEU A 335 -26.27 0.28 2.42
CA LEU A 335 -26.04 -0.48 3.64
C LEU A 335 -27.05 -1.62 3.77
N VAL A 336 -26.56 -2.82 4.02
CA VAL A 336 -27.37 -4.01 4.30
C VAL A 336 -27.30 -4.28 5.79
N THR A 337 -28.33 -3.85 6.50
CA THR A 337 -28.50 -4.11 7.93
C THR A 337 -28.90 -5.57 8.17
N PRO A 338 -28.67 -6.13 9.36
CA PRO A 338 -29.24 -7.43 9.76
C PRO A 338 -30.78 -7.46 9.65
N ALA A 339 -31.35 -8.64 9.42
CA ALA A 339 -32.80 -8.84 9.26
C ALA A 339 -33.59 -8.64 10.56
N GLU A 340 -32.92 -8.86 11.68
CA GLU A 340 -33.45 -8.84 13.05
C GLU A 340 -32.54 -7.97 13.92
N GLU A 341 -33.04 -7.53 15.08
CA GLU A 341 -32.19 -6.80 16.03
C GLU A 341 -31.09 -7.72 16.57
N THR A 342 -29.84 -7.27 16.45
CA THR A 342 -28.67 -8.00 16.93
C THR A 342 -28.12 -7.38 18.20
N GLU A 343 -27.28 -8.13 18.90
CA GLU A 343 -26.53 -7.63 20.05
C GLU A 343 -25.75 -6.35 19.68
N LYS A 344 -25.84 -5.34 20.56
CA LYS A 344 -25.20 -4.04 20.40
C LYS A 344 -24.07 -3.88 21.41
N GLY A 345 -23.09 -3.05 21.07
CA GLY A 345 -21.97 -2.70 21.94
C GLY A 345 -20.64 -3.24 21.45
N LEU A 346 -19.66 -3.27 22.35
CA LEU A 346 -18.28 -3.56 21.99
C LEU A 346 -18.03 -5.07 21.91
N TYR A 347 -17.65 -5.54 20.73
CA TYR A 347 -17.30 -6.92 20.45
C TYR A 347 -15.78 -7.10 20.45
N PHE A 348 -15.32 -8.04 21.28
CA PHE A 348 -13.90 -8.31 21.53
C PHE A 348 -13.22 -9.00 20.34
N LEU A 349 -12.03 -8.51 19.97
CA LEU A 349 -11.13 -9.19 19.03
C LEU A 349 -9.93 -9.75 19.79
N SER A 350 -9.60 -11.02 19.55
CA SER A 350 -8.47 -11.69 20.18
C SER A 350 -7.13 -11.14 19.69
N ASN A 351 -6.04 -11.49 20.36
CA ASN A 351 -4.71 -11.08 19.90
C ASN A 351 -4.33 -11.72 18.55
N LEU A 352 -4.88 -12.91 18.23
CA LEU A 352 -4.69 -13.51 16.89
C LEU A 352 -5.41 -12.71 15.80
N ASP A 353 -6.57 -12.13 16.12
CA ASP A 353 -7.30 -11.24 15.21
C ASP A 353 -6.57 -9.93 14.96
N GLN A 354 -6.02 -9.35 16.03
CA GLN A 354 -5.33 -8.06 15.97
C GLN A 354 -3.98 -8.13 15.24
N ASN A 355 -3.35 -9.31 15.20
CA ASN A 355 -2.10 -9.54 14.50
C ASN A 355 -2.23 -9.38 12.97
N ILE A 356 -3.43 -9.60 12.42
CA ILE A 356 -3.66 -9.63 10.97
C ILE A 356 -4.82 -8.68 10.63
N ALA A 357 -4.51 -7.38 10.60
CA ALA A 357 -5.48 -6.33 10.28
C ALA A 357 -5.25 -5.79 8.86
N VAL A 358 -5.50 -6.64 7.86
CA VAL A 358 -5.40 -6.31 6.43
C VAL A 358 -6.71 -6.60 5.72
N ILE A 359 -6.94 -5.93 4.60
CA ILE A 359 -8.11 -6.16 3.77
C ILE A 359 -7.79 -7.24 2.74
N VAL A 360 -8.63 -8.27 2.69
CA VAL A 360 -8.55 -9.34 1.70
C VAL A 360 -9.65 -9.14 0.67
N ARG A 361 -9.25 -9.12 -0.61
CA ARG A 361 -10.16 -8.99 -1.76
C ARG A 361 -10.25 -10.30 -2.52
N THR A 362 -11.47 -10.80 -2.70
CA THR A 362 -11.74 -12.06 -3.42
C THR A 362 -12.90 -11.88 -4.39
N ILE A 363 -12.93 -12.73 -5.42
CA ILE A 363 -14.06 -12.80 -6.37
C ILE A 363 -14.55 -14.24 -6.51
N TYR A 364 -15.83 -14.38 -6.81
CA TYR A 364 -16.53 -15.64 -7.06
C TYR A 364 -17.42 -15.47 -8.30
N CYS A 365 -17.17 -16.27 -9.33
CA CYS A 365 -17.85 -16.19 -10.62
C CYS A 365 -18.92 -17.28 -10.69
N PHE A 366 -20.19 -16.89 -10.85
CA PHE A 366 -21.33 -17.80 -10.90
C PHE A 366 -22.00 -17.75 -12.27
N LYS A 367 -22.38 -18.93 -12.77
CA LYS A 367 -23.12 -19.07 -14.02
C LYS A 367 -23.96 -20.34 -13.95
N SER A 368 -25.23 -20.23 -14.33
CA SER A 368 -26.16 -21.36 -14.44
C SER A 368 -26.74 -21.38 -15.85
N ASP A 369 -26.93 -22.58 -16.39
CA ASP A 369 -27.62 -22.77 -17.68
C ASP A 369 -29.15 -22.66 -17.54
N GLU A 370 -29.68 -22.80 -16.31
CA GLU A 370 -31.11 -22.79 -16.01
C GLU A 370 -31.61 -21.43 -15.49
N LYS A 371 -30.71 -20.60 -14.95
CA LYS A 371 -31.05 -19.38 -14.21
C LYS A 371 -30.15 -18.21 -14.61
N GLY A 372 -30.75 -17.11 -15.09
CA GLY A 372 -30.06 -15.86 -15.40
C GLY A 372 -29.67 -15.05 -14.16
N ASN A 373 -29.06 -13.87 -14.36
CA ASN A 373 -28.53 -13.03 -13.29
C ASN A 373 -29.45 -11.87 -12.86
N GLU A 374 -30.68 -11.82 -13.38
CA GLU A 374 -31.60 -10.69 -13.25
C GLU A 374 -31.83 -10.35 -11.77
N ASN A 375 -32.10 -11.39 -10.96
CA ASN A 375 -32.39 -11.28 -9.54
C ASN A 375 -31.17 -11.60 -8.64
N ALA A 376 -29.96 -11.74 -9.21
CA ALA A 376 -28.78 -12.14 -8.43
C ALA A 376 -28.48 -11.14 -7.30
N GLY A 377 -28.52 -9.84 -7.59
CA GLY A 377 -28.30 -8.78 -6.60
C GLY A 377 -29.30 -8.84 -5.45
N GLU A 378 -30.60 -8.96 -5.74
CA GLU A 378 -31.66 -9.06 -4.75
C GLU A 378 -31.53 -10.29 -3.85
N VAL A 379 -31.31 -11.47 -4.44
CA VAL A 379 -31.18 -12.75 -3.70
C VAL A 379 -29.97 -12.69 -2.77
N ILE A 380 -28.83 -12.23 -3.27
CA ILE A 380 -27.58 -12.15 -2.50
C ILE A 380 -27.72 -11.11 -1.37
N LYS A 381 -28.30 -9.94 -1.67
CA LYS A 381 -28.54 -8.87 -0.69
C LYS A 381 -29.53 -9.29 0.40
N ASP A 382 -30.61 -9.98 0.04
CA ASP A 382 -31.61 -10.49 1.00
C ASP A 382 -31.02 -11.57 1.91
N ALA A 383 -30.24 -12.49 1.33
CA ALA A 383 -29.52 -13.50 2.08
C ALA A 383 -28.47 -12.88 3.02
N LEU A 384 -27.82 -11.78 2.60
CA LEU A 384 -26.83 -11.09 3.43
C LEU A 384 -27.47 -10.52 4.68
N ARG A 385 -28.61 -9.85 4.50
CA ARG A 385 -29.42 -9.32 5.60
C ARG A 385 -29.74 -10.41 6.64
N LYS A 386 -30.13 -11.61 6.19
CA LYS A 386 -30.44 -12.75 7.07
C LYS A 386 -29.20 -13.35 7.73
N VAL A 387 -28.13 -13.61 6.98
CA VAL A 387 -26.92 -14.24 7.53
C VAL A 387 -26.18 -13.32 8.51
N LEU A 388 -26.29 -11.99 8.32
CA LEU A 388 -25.75 -11.00 9.25
C LEU A 388 -26.40 -11.06 10.65
N VAL A 389 -27.55 -11.70 10.83
CA VAL A 389 -28.09 -11.96 12.18
C VAL A 389 -27.15 -12.89 12.96
N HIS A 390 -26.61 -13.91 12.29
CA HIS A 390 -25.68 -14.88 12.89
C HIS A 390 -24.24 -14.33 12.95
N TYR A 391 -23.86 -13.50 11.99
CA TYR A 391 -22.54 -12.85 11.89
C TYR A 391 -22.61 -11.35 12.18
N TYR A 392 -23.36 -10.97 13.21
CA TYR A 392 -23.69 -9.57 13.52
C TYR A 392 -22.50 -8.61 13.67
N PRO A 393 -21.29 -9.03 14.12
CA PRO A 393 -20.16 -8.10 14.18
C PRO A 393 -19.75 -7.55 12.80
N LEU A 394 -20.08 -8.21 11.70
CA LEU A 394 -19.80 -7.70 10.35
C LEU A 394 -20.64 -6.49 9.97
N ALA A 395 -21.77 -6.28 10.65
CA ALA A 395 -22.63 -5.12 10.46
C ALA A 395 -22.22 -3.93 11.35
N GLY A 396 -21.13 -4.05 12.11
CA GLY A 396 -20.58 -2.99 12.96
C GLY A 396 -19.49 -2.15 12.29
N ARG A 397 -18.68 -1.46 13.10
CA ARG A 397 -17.50 -0.69 12.67
C ARG A 397 -16.30 -0.99 13.53
N LEU A 398 -15.12 -0.97 12.92
CA LEU A 398 -13.89 -1.12 13.67
C LEU A 398 -13.59 0.18 14.43
N THR A 399 -13.19 0.03 15.69
CA THR A 399 -12.76 1.13 16.54
C THR A 399 -11.63 0.67 17.46
N ILE A 400 -11.08 1.60 18.22
CA ILE A 400 -9.99 1.35 19.16
C ILE A 400 -10.54 1.46 20.58
N SER A 401 -10.30 0.44 21.39
CA SER A 401 -10.66 0.45 22.81
C SER A 401 -9.82 1.45 23.61
N SER A 402 -10.24 1.73 24.85
CA SER A 402 -9.44 2.53 25.80
C SER A 402 -8.06 1.92 26.09
N GLU A 403 -7.88 0.62 25.86
CA GLU A 403 -6.60 -0.10 25.99
C GLU A 403 -5.74 -0.06 24.71
N GLY A 404 -6.19 0.65 23.66
CA GLY A 404 -5.48 0.72 22.39
C GLY A 404 -5.62 -0.53 21.52
N LYS A 405 -6.60 -1.40 21.79
CA LYS A 405 -6.85 -2.64 21.03
C LYS A 405 -7.92 -2.43 19.97
N LEU A 406 -7.78 -3.11 18.84
CA LEU A 406 -8.83 -3.15 17.82
C LEU A 406 -10.03 -3.91 18.39
N ILE A 407 -11.21 -3.31 18.27
CA ILE A 407 -12.49 -3.91 18.64
C ILE A 407 -13.53 -3.57 17.58
N VAL A 408 -14.66 -4.25 17.60
CA VAL A 408 -15.81 -3.90 16.75
C VAL A 408 -16.86 -3.24 17.61
N ASP A 409 -17.34 -2.07 17.20
CA ASP A 409 -18.59 -1.50 17.73
C ASP A 409 -19.76 -2.06 16.91
N CYS A 410 -20.53 -2.96 17.51
CA CYS A 410 -21.70 -3.59 16.89
C CYS A 410 -22.87 -2.61 16.85
N THR A 411 -22.80 -1.65 15.93
CA THR A 411 -23.85 -0.64 15.70
C THR A 411 -25.07 -1.21 14.98
N GLY A 412 -24.88 -2.30 14.22
CA GLY A 412 -25.92 -2.91 13.37
C GLY A 412 -26.24 -2.08 12.12
N GLU A 413 -25.43 -1.08 11.78
CA GLU A 413 -25.65 -0.18 10.65
C GLU A 413 -25.50 -0.87 9.28
N GLY A 414 -24.85 -2.04 9.25
CA GLY A 414 -24.83 -2.93 8.09
C GLY A 414 -23.51 -2.97 7.33
N ALA A 415 -23.43 -3.99 6.47
CA ALA A 415 -22.35 -4.16 5.50
C ALA A 415 -22.61 -3.31 4.25
N VAL A 416 -21.56 -2.86 3.56
CA VAL A 416 -21.72 -2.11 2.30
C VAL A 416 -21.97 -3.08 1.15
N PHE A 417 -22.97 -2.78 0.32
CA PHE A 417 -23.38 -3.60 -0.81
C PHE A 417 -23.59 -2.75 -2.07
N VAL A 418 -22.97 -3.17 -3.17
CA VAL A 418 -23.02 -2.50 -4.48
C VAL A 418 -23.51 -3.46 -5.53
N GLU A 419 -24.50 -3.05 -6.33
CA GLU A 419 -24.85 -3.73 -7.58
C GLU A 419 -24.13 -3.04 -8.74
N ALA A 420 -23.61 -3.82 -9.67
CA ALA A 420 -22.87 -3.34 -10.81
C ALA A 420 -23.21 -4.14 -12.07
N GLU A 421 -22.93 -3.57 -13.24
CA GLU A 421 -23.16 -4.19 -14.55
C GLU A 421 -21.88 -4.12 -15.39
N ALA A 422 -21.47 -5.27 -15.94
CA ALA A 422 -20.35 -5.37 -16.87
C ALA A 422 -20.87 -5.33 -18.31
N ASN A 423 -20.18 -4.58 -19.17
CA ASN A 423 -20.52 -4.42 -20.59
C ASN A 423 -20.11 -5.62 -21.48
N CYS A 424 -19.70 -6.72 -20.89
CA CYS A 424 -19.11 -7.86 -21.60
C CYS A 424 -19.58 -9.20 -21.02
N LYS A 425 -19.06 -10.30 -21.57
CA LYS A 425 -19.31 -11.65 -21.05
C LYS A 425 -18.26 -12.06 -20.02
N MET A 426 -18.63 -12.97 -19.12
CA MET A 426 -17.76 -13.42 -18.03
C MET A 426 -16.51 -14.17 -18.53
N GLU A 427 -16.57 -14.77 -19.71
CA GLU A 427 -15.41 -15.41 -20.35
C GLU A 427 -14.30 -14.42 -20.69
N GLU A 428 -14.61 -13.12 -20.77
CA GLU A 428 -13.66 -12.04 -21.06
C GLU A 428 -12.89 -11.57 -19.83
N ILE A 429 -13.24 -12.04 -18.62
CA ILE A 429 -12.42 -11.84 -17.40
C ILE A 429 -11.03 -12.48 -17.58
N GLY A 430 -10.93 -13.52 -18.40
CA GLY A 430 -9.68 -14.22 -18.67
C GLY A 430 -9.28 -15.19 -17.57
N ASP A 431 -7.99 -15.52 -17.55
CA ASP A 431 -7.40 -16.51 -16.64
C ASP A 431 -7.01 -15.89 -15.31
N ILE A 432 -7.87 -16.02 -14.28
CA ILE A 432 -7.59 -15.46 -12.95
C ILE A 432 -6.44 -16.15 -12.22
N THR A 433 -5.89 -17.26 -12.75
CA THR A 433 -4.68 -17.85 -12.17
C THR A 433 -3.45 -16.95 -12.35
N LYS A 434 -3.57 -15.94 -13.22
CA LYS A 434 -2.67 -14.79 -13.35
C LYS A 434 -3.49 -13.53 -13.06
N PRO A 435 -3.73 -13.22 -11.77
CA PRO A 435 -4.63 -12.13 -11.43
C PRO A 435 -4.11 -10.82 -12.04
N ASP A 436 -5.01 -10.14 -12.74
CA ASP A 436 -4.82 -8.79 -13.25
C ASP A 436 -5.55 -7.83 -12.30
N PRO A 437 -4.84 -7.12 -11.40
CA PRO A 437 -5.47 -6.24 -10.43
C PRO A 437 -6.31 -5.13 -11.07
N GLU A 438 -5.99 -4.71 -12.30
CA GLU A 438 -6.74 -3.65 -12.97
C GLU A 438 -8.12 -4.17 -13.41
N THR A 439 -8.16 -5.36 -13.99
CA THR A 439 -9.40 -5.99 -14.45
C THR A 439 -10.22 -6.53 -13.27
N LEU A 440 -9.59 -7.30 -12.37
CA LEU A 440 -10.27 -7.92 -11.23
C LEU A 440 -10.66 -6.89 -10.16
N GLY A 441 -9.90 -5.80 -10.04
CA GLY A 441 -10.19 -4.70 -9.12
C GLY A 441 -11.55 -4.04 -9.41
N LYS A 442 -11.96 -3.95 -10.67
CA LYS A 442 -13.27 -3.41 -11.06
C LYS A 442 -14.46 -4.26 -10.58
N LEU A 443 -14.20 -5.52 -10.24
CA LEU A 443 -15.21 -6.47 -9.77
C LEU A 443 -15.39 -6.46 -8.24
N VAL A 444 -14.59 -5.65 -7.53
CA VAL A 444 -14.69 -5.45 -6.08
C VAL A 444 -14.86 -3.96 -5.81
N TYR A 445 -15.77 -3.60 -4.89
CA TYR A 445 -15.95 -2.20 -4.52
C TYR A 445 -14.96 -1.81 -3.41
N ASP A 446 -14.21 -0.74 -3.66
CA ASP A 446 -13.38 -0.08 -2.65
C ASP A 446 -14.10 1.15 -2.09
N ILE A 447 -13.93 1.42 -0.79
CA ILE A 447 -14.52 2.60 -0.15
C ILE A 447 -13.73 3.85 -0.55
N PRO A 448 -14.30 4.79 -1.32
CA PRO A 448 -13.57 5.97 -1.77
C PRO A 448 -13.11 6.82 -0.60
N GLY A 449 -11.83 7.20 -0.60
CA GLY A 449 -11.26 8.11 0.40
C GLY A 449 -10.89 7.47 1.75
N ALA A 450 -11.15 6.17 1.97
CA ALA A 450 -10.73 5.48 3.19
C ALA A 450 -9.20 5.41 3.27
N LYS A 451 -8.61 5.97 4.34
CA LYS A 451 -7.16 6.06 4.54
C LYS A 451 -6.59 4.93 5.38
N ASN A 452 -7.44 4.26 6.17
CA ASN A 452 -7.04 3.20 7.08
C ASN A 452 -8.19 2.21 7.34
N ILE A 453 -7.86 1.11 8.00
CA ILE A 453 -8.79 0.00 8.26
C ILE A 453 -9.99 0.36 9.14
N LEU A 454 -9.92 1.44 9.94
CA LEU A 454 -11.03 1.86 10.82
C LEU A 454 -12.11 2.60 10.04
N GLU A 455 -11.73 3.24 8.93
CA GLU A 455 -12.65 3.91 8.01
C GLU A 455 -13.33 2.93 7.05
N MET A 456 -12.90 1.65 7.05
CA MET A 456 -13.47 0.61 6.22
C MET A 456 -14.48 -0.24 7.01
N PRO A 457 -15.67 -0.52 6.46
CA PRO A 457 -16.57 -1.52 7.01
C PRO A 457 -15.89 -2.90 7.09
N PRO A 458 -16.24 -3.75 8.08
CA PRO A 458 -15.68 -5.10 8.17
C PRO A 458 -15.96 -5.97 6.93
N LEU A 459 -17.07 -5.71 6.24
CA LEU A 459 -17.50 -6.40 5.03
C LEU A 459 -18.03 -5.41 3.99
N VAL A 460 -17.52 -5.54 2.76
CA VAL A 460 -18.05 -4.91 1.55
C VAL A 460 -18.29 -5.99 0.51
N ALA A 461 -19.43 -5.94 -0.17
CA ALA A 461 -19.78 -6.86 -1.25
C ALA A 461 -20.22 -6.09 -2.50
N GLN A 462 -19.80 -6.58 -3.67
CA GLN A 462 -20.24 -6.11 -4.98
C GLN A 462 -20.81 -7.30 -5.78
N VAL A 463 -22.00 -7.15 -6.33
CA VAL A 463 -22.56 -8.10 -7.30
C VAL A 463 -22.52 -7.47 -8.68
N THR A 464 -21.69 -8.03 -9.57
CA THR A 464 -21.52 -7.54 -10.95
C THR A 464 -22.20 -8.48 -11.93
N LYS A 465 -23.27 -8.04 -12.61
CA LYS A 465 -24.01 -8.81 -13.62
C LYS A 465 -23.32 -8.71 -14.98
N PHE A 466 -23.20 -9.83 -15.70
CA PHE A 466 -22.60 -9.91 -17.03
C PHE A 466 -23.62 -10.24 -18.12
N GLN A 467 -23.32 -9.90 -19.38
CA GLN A 467 -24.22 -10.12 -20.52
C GLN A 467 -24.51 -11.60 -20.82
N CYS A 468 -23.68 -12.51 -20.32
CA CYS A 468 -23.84 -13.96 -20.49
C CYS A 468 -24.83 -14.59 -19.50
N GLY A 469 -25.56 -13.79 -18.71
CA GLY A 469 -26.47 -14.27 -17.65
C GLY A 469 -25.76 -14.77 -16.38
N GLY A 470 -24.42 -14.71 -16.35
CA GLY A 470 -23.61 -14.97 -15.14
C GLY A 470 -23.35 -13.71 -14.33
N PHE A 471 -22.85 -13.85 -13.11
CA PHE A 471 -22.48 -12.72 -12.27
C PHE A 471 -21.23 -13.01 -11.44
N VAL A 472 -20.57 -11.95 -10.97
CA VAL A 472 -19.43 -12.02 -10.05
C VAL A 472 -19.82 -11.43 -8.71
N LEU A 473 -19.56 -12.17 -7.63
CA LEU A 473 -19.56 -11.65 -6.26
C LEU A 473 -18.13 -11.27 -5.89
N GLY A 474 -17.85 -9.97 -5.80
CA GLY A 474 -16.60 -9.43 -5.28
C GLY A 474 -16.72 -9.06 -3.81
N LEU A 475 -15.77 -9.50 -3.00
CA LEU A 475 -15.76 -9.28 -1.55
C LEU A 475 -14.51 -8.52 -1.12
N CYS A 476 -14.71 -7.61 -0.17
CA CYS A 476 -13.68 -6.93 0.59
C CYS A 476 -13.92 -7.26 2.06
N MET A 477 -13.06 -8.08 2.67
CA MET A 477 -13.23 -8.57 4.04
C MET A 477 -12.03 -8.17 4.89
N ASN A 478 -12.28 -7.63 6.09
CA ASN A 478 -11.18 -7.37 7.01
C ASN A 478 -10.72 -8.68 7.67
N HIS A 479 -9.44 -9.00 7.52
CA HIS A 479 -8.84 -10.23 8.04
C HIS A 479 -8.85 -10.29 9.58
N CYS A 480 -9.03 -9.16 10.29
CA CYS A 480 -9.22 -9.22 11.74
C CYS A 480 -10.54 -9.92 12.12
N MET A 481 -11.51 -9.99 11.20
CA MET A 481 -12.77 -10.68 11.43
C MET A 481 -12.67 -12.17 11.14
N PHE A 482 -11.83 -12.59 10.21
CA PHE A 482 -11.75 -13.98 9.76
C PHE A 482 -10.34 -14.35 9.32
N ASP A 483 -9.92 -15.58 9.64
CA ASP A 483 -8.95 -16.25 8.79
C ASP A 483 -9.63 -16.90 7.57
N GLY A 484 -8.85 -17.55 6.69
CA GLY A 484 -9.38 -18.16 5.48
C GLY A 484 -10.50 -19.20 5.74
N ILE A 485 -10.42 -19.97 6.84
CA ILE A 485 -11.45 -20.96 7.19
C ILE A 485 -12.73 -20.23 7.60
N GLY A 486 -12.62 -19.29 8.54
CA GLY A 486 -13.77 -18.51 9.00
C GLY A 486 -14.46 -17.73 7.87
N ALA A 487 -13.68 -17.17 6.95
CA ALA A 487 -14.21 -16.45 5.80
C ALA A 487 -15.01 -17.35 4.87
N MET A 488 -14.53 -18.58 4.60
CA MET A 488 -15.27 -19.51 3.74
C MET A 488 -16.52 -20.05 4.43
N GLU A 489 -16.47 -20.33 5.73
CA GLU A 489 -17.67 -20.73 6.48
C GLU A 489 -18.75 -19.63 6.46
N PHE A 490 -18.36 -18.36 6.54
CA PHE A 490 -19.27 -17.24 6.37
C PHE A 490 -19.89 -17.20 4.97
N VAL A 491 -19.08 -17.27 3.91
CA VAL A 491 -19.57 -17.23 2.52
C VAL A 491 -20.46 -18.43 2.19
N ASN A 492 -20.14 -19.62 2.73
CA ASN A 492 -20.97 -20.82 2.58
C ASN A 492 -22.31 -20.69 3.31
N SER A 493 -22.29 -20.20 4.56
CA SER A 493 -23.50 -19.91 5.34
C SER A 493 -24.40 -18.91 4.63
N TRP A 494 -23.80 -17.93 3.96
CA TRP A 494 -24.53 -16.95 3.17
C TRP A 494 -25.21 -17.59 1.95
N GLY A 495 -24.53 -18.50 1.25
CA GLY A 495 -25.12 -19.28 0.16
C GLY A 495 -26.23 -20.24 0.62
N GLU A 496 -26.06 -20.92 1.76
CA GLU A 496 -27.12 -21.73 2.40
C GLU A 496 -28.36 -20.89 2.72
N THR A 497 -28.14 -19.72 3.32
CA THR A 497 -29.21 -18.75 3.63
C THR A 497 -29.94 -18.29 2.37
N ALA A 498 -29.22 -18.03 1.28
CA ALA A 498 -29.82 -17.64 -0.01
C ALA A 498 -30.73 -18.71 -0.61
N ARG A 499 -30.46 -19.98 -0.30
CA ARG A 499 -31.28 -21.13 -0.73
C ARG A 499 -32.35 -21.51 0.29
N GLY A 500 -32.45 -20.79 1.41
CA GLY A 500 -33.39 -21.11 2.49
C GLY A 500 -33.04 -22.39 3.25
N LEU A 501 -31.77 -22.80 3.22
CA LEU A 501 -31.27 -23.96 3.96
C LEU A 501 -30.83 -23.56 5.37
N PRO A 502 -30.94 -24.45 6.37
CA PRO A 502 -30.33 -24.21 7.67
C PRO A 502 -28.81 -24.18 7.55
N LEU A 503 -28.15 -23.42 8.43
CA LEU A 503 -26.69 -23.35 8.45
C LEU A 503 -26.09 -24.71 8.82
N THR A 504 -25.24 -25.26 7.95
CA THR A 504 -24.54 -26.53 8.22
C THR A 504 -23.58 -26.40 9.39
N ILE A 505 -22.94 -25.23 9.51
CA ILE A 505 -22.03 -24.88 10.60
C ILE A 505 -22.43 -23.52 11.16
N PRO A 506 -23.29 -23.47 12.19
CA PRO A 506 -23.62 -22.22 12.86
C PRO A 506 -22.36 -21.53 13.44
N PRO A 507 -22.24 -20.20 13.34
CA PRO A 507 -21.06 -19.50 13.83
C PRO A 507 -20.97 -19.52 15.36
N PHE A 508 -19.75 -19.67 15.86
CA PHE A 508 -19.41 -19.47 17.26
C PHE A 508 -18.76 -18.09 17.42
N SER A 509 -19.44 -17.18 18.13
CA SER A 509 -19.10 -15.76 18.19
C SER A 509 -18.24 -15.34 19.39
N ASP A 510 -18.12 -16.15 20.46
CA ASP A 510 -17.38 -15.75 21.65
C ASP A 510 -15.86 -15.86 21.45
N ARG A 511 -15.21 -14.72 21.18
CA ARG A 511 -13.74 -14.66 21.00
C ARG A 511 -12.97 -14.64 22.31
N THR A 512 -13.64 -14.49 23.46
CA THR A 512 -12.97 -14.40 24.76
C THR A 512 -12.29 -15.72 25.16
N ILE A 513 -12.64 -16.83 24.52
CA ILE A 513 -11.93 -18.12 24.65
C ILE A 513 -10.44 -18.03 24.27
N LEU A 514 -10.06 -17.03 23.45
CA LEU A 514 -8.69 -16.72 23.05
C LEU A 514 -8.14 -15.45 23.72
N LYS A 515 -8.72 -15.03 24.85
CA LYS A 515 -8.20 -13.92 25.64
C LYS A 515 -6.84 -14.30 26.26
N ALA A 516 -5.92 -13.35 26.28
CA ALA A 516 -4.62 -13.52 26.94
C ALA A 516 -4.77 -13.89 28.42
N ARG A 517 -3.82 -14.67 28.93
CA ARG A 517 -3.77 -15.05 30.35
C ARG A 517 -3.44 -13.82 31.20
N SER A 518 -3.87 -13.84 32.46
CA SER A 518 -3.59 -12.78 33.42
C SER A 518 -2.92 -13.37 34.67
N PRO A 519 -1.60 -13.13 34.90
CA PRO A 519 -0.70 -12.39 34.01
C PRO A 519 -0.37 -13.16 32.71
N PRO A 520 0.04 -12.47 31.63
CA PRO A 520 0.53 -13.13 30.42
C PRO A 520 1.75 -13.99 30.72
N LYS A 521 1.82 -15.18 30.13
CA LYS A 521 2.93 -16.14 30.29
C LYS A 521 3.58 -16.43 28.94
N ILE A 522 4.80 -15.95 28.76
CA ILE A 522 5.59 -16.21 27.54
C ILE A 522 6.48 -17.43 27.84
N GLU A 523 6.12 -18.57 27.28
CA GLU A 523 6.73 -19.88 27.57
C GLU A 523 7.51 -20.41 26.36
N ASN A 524 7.30 -19.83 25.18
CA ASN A 524 7.96 -20.23 23.94
C ASN A 524 8.72 -19.06 23.30
N LEU A 525 9.72 -19.40 22.49
CA LEU A 525 10.48 -18.43 21.70
C LEU A 525 9.72 -18.12 20.40
N HIS A 526 9.25 -16.89 20.27
CA HIS A 526 8.47 -16.45 19.11
C HIS A 526 9.37 -15.79 18.05
N GLN A 527 10.13 -16.62 17.31
CA GLN A 527 11.09 -16.17 16.30
C GLN A 527 10.43 -15.60 15.03
N GLU A 528 9.11 -15.74 14.86
CA GLU A 528 8.36 -15.07 13.82
C GLU A 528 8.50 -13.54 13.90
N PHE A 529 8.71 -12.98 15.09
CA PHE A 529 8.97 -11.56 15.33
C PHE A 529 10.46 -11.17 15.19
N ALA A 530 11.37 -12.13 15.06
CA ALA A 530 12.80 -11.85 14.98
C ALA A 530 13.16 -11.15 13.67
N GLU A 531 13.88 -10.03 13.78
CA GLU A 531 14.48 -9.35 12.63
C GLU A 531 15.73 -10.08 12.16
N ILE A 532 15.81 -10.29 10.86
CA ILE A 532 16.97 -10.88 10.19
C ILE A 532 17.70 -9.79 9.41
N GLU A 533 19.01 -9.70 9.62
CA GLU A 533 19.89 -8.81 8.88
C GLU A 533 19.99 -9.22 7.40
N ASP A 534 19.86 -8.25 6.48
CA ASP A 534 19.96 -8.47 5.03
C ASP A 534 21.42 -8.31 4.53
N LYS A 535 22.27 -9.29 4.86
CA LYS A 535 23.68 -9.35 4.42
C LYS A 535 23.83 -9.50 2.90
N SER A 536 22.85 -10.14 2.26
CA SER A 536 22.84 -10.41 0.82
C SER A 536 22.31 -9.24 -0.01
N SER A 537 21.90 -8.15 0.63
CA SER A 537 21.28 -6.99 -0.05
C SER A 537 20.10 -7.41 -0.93
N THR A 538 19.31 -8.39 -0.48
CA THR A 538 18.13 -8.86 -1.22
C THR A 538 17.09 -7.76 -1.37
N SER A 539 17.00 -6.85 -0.41
CA SER A 539 16.12 -5.67 -0.47
C SER A 539 16.43 -4.74 -1.65
N GLU A 540 17.70 -4.63 -2.05
CA GLU A 540 18.13 -3.82 -3.20
C GLU A 540 17.61 -4.39 -4.52
N LEU A 541 17.52 -5.72 -4.65
CA LEU A 541 16.98 -6.38 -5.84
C LEU A 541 15.53 -5.99 -6.13
N TYR A 542 14.75 -5.68 -5.09
CA TYR A 542 13.36 -5.26 -5.23
C TYR A 542 13.18 -3.77 -5.56
N LYS A 543 14.28 -3.03 -5.82
CA LYS A 543 14.19 -1.69 -6.45
C LYS A 543 13.92 -1.79 -7.96
N ASP A 544 14.23 -2.94 -8.57
CA ASP A 544 13.92 -3.23 -9.96
C ASP A 544 12.44 -3.63 -10.15
N GLU A 545 12.00 -3.72 -11.40
CA GLU A 545 10.66 -4.17 -11.76
C GLU A 545 10.38 -5.58 -11.22
N MET A 546 9.26 -5.71 -10.48
CA MET A 546 8.74 -7.00 -10.02
C MET A 546 7.93 -7.68 -11.12
N LEU A 547 8.29 -8.91 -11.44
CA LEU A 547 7.54 -9.78 -12.33
C LEU A 547 6.70 -10.75 -11.51
N TYR A 548 5.42 -10.85 -11.87
CA TYR A 548 4.49 -11.80 -11.28
C TYR A 548 4.28 -12.99 -12.19
N ARG A 549 4.33 -14.20 -11.64
CA ARG A 549 4.13 -15.45 -12.38
C ARG A 549 3.38 -16.46 -11.51
N SER A 550 2.66 -17.34 -12.21
CA SER A 550 1.92 -18.46 -11.63
C SER A 550 2.48 -19.75 -12.21
N PHE A 551 2.81 -20.70 -11.35
CA PHE A 551 3.43 -21.98 -11.70
C PHE A 551 2.52 -23.13 -11.30
N CYS A 552 2.04 -23.91 -12.27
CA CYS A 552 1.17 -25.06 -12.00
C CYS A 552 1.98 -26.29 -11.65
N PHE A 553 1.64 -26.90 -10.52
CA PHE A 553 2.14 -28.20 -10.08
C PHE A 553 1.02 -29.22 -10.17
N GLU A 554 1.10 -30.04 -11.21
CA GLU A 554 0.19 -31.18 -11.40
C GLU A 554 0.45 -32.28 -10.35
N PRO A 555 -0.51 -33.18 -10.10
CA PRO A 555 -0.40 -34.22 -9.08
C PRO A 555 0.88 -35.06 -9.20
N GLU A 556 1.33 -35.35 -10.42
CA GLU A 556 2.54 -36.11 -10.68
C GLU A 556 3.80 -35.37 -10.18
N ASN A 557 3.86 -34.05 -10.39
CA ASN A 557 4.96 -33.21 -9.93
C ASN A 557 4.98 -33.14 -8.39
N LEU A 558 3.80 -33.02 -7.78
CA LEU A 558 3.64 -33.00 -6.32
C LEU A 558 4.06 -34.32 -5.68
N GLU A 559 3.68 -35.46 -6.27
CA GLU A 559 4.11 -36.78 -5.81
C GLU A 559 5.61 -37.02 -6.02
N LYS A 560 6.17 -36.53 -7.14
CA LYS A 560 7.63 -36.56 -7.37
C LYS A 560 8.39 -35.77 -6.30
N LEU A 561 7.93 -34.58 -5.94
CA LEU A 561 8.52 -33.79 -4.86
C LEU A 561 8.49 -34.54 -3.53
N LYS A 562 7.38 -35.19 -3.17
CA LYS A 562 7.32 -36.02 -1.94
C LYS A 562 8.31 -37.18 -1.98
N LYS A 563 8.40 -37.89 -3.10
CA LYS A 563 9.36 -39.01 -3.26
C LYS A 563 10.80 -38.52 -3.11
N ASN A 564 11.16 -37.42 -3.76
CA ASN A 564 12.49 -36.81 -3.65
C ASN A 564 12.81 -36.38 -2.21
N ALA A 565 11.80 -35.92 -1.46
CA ALA A 565 11.99 -35.55 -0.05
C ALA A 565 12.31 -36.75 0.86
N MET A 566 11.94 -37.97 0.47
CA MET A 566 12.10 -39.20 1.25
C MET A 566 13.21 -40.13 0.69
N GLU A 567 13.88 -39.73 -0.39
CA GLU A 567 14.81 -40.59 -1.15
C GLU A 567 16.05 -41.02 -0.32
N ASP A 568 16.50 -40.17 0.61
CA ASP A 568 17.65 -40.45 1.47
C ASP A 568 17.28 -41.28 2.73
N GLY A 569 16.01 -41.65 2.91
CA GLY A 569 15.52 -42.46 4.02
C GLY A 569 15.46 -41.73 5.37
N VAL A 570 15.71 -40.42 5.44
CA VAL A 570 15.65 -39.65 6.68
C VAL A 570 14.21 -39.35 7.11
N LEU A 571 13.33 -39.12 6.14
CA LEU A 571 11.91 -38.82 6.38
C LEU A 571 11.03 -40.03 6.10
N GLU A 572 10.21 -40.44 7.07
CA GLU A 572 9.24 -41.53 6.91
C GLU A 572 7.99 -41.13 6.12
N LYS A 573 7.60 -39.85 6.21
CA LYS A 573 6.39 -39.32 5.57
C LYS A 573 6.61 -37.86 5.19
N CYS A 574 5.94 -37.42 4.12
CA CYS A 574 5.98 -36.04 3.66
C CYS A 574 4.63 -35.63 3.08
N THR A 575 4.08 -34.50 3.55
CA THR A 575 2.85 -33.94 2.98
C THR A 575 3.15 -33.07 1.76
N THR A 576 2.13 -32.84 0.91
CA THR A 576 2.27 -31.97 -0.27
C THR A 576 2.72 -30.55 0.13
N PHE A 577 2.16 -30.03 1.23
CA PHE A 577 2.50 -28.71 1.73
C PHE A 577 3.96 -28.64 2.17
N GLU A 578 4.46 -29.64 2.90
CA GLU A 578 5.85 -29.68 3.36
C GLU A 578 6.82 -29.74 2.19
N ALA A 579 6.61 -30.66 1.25
CA ALA A 579 7.47 -30.82 0.07
C ALA A 579 7.47 -29.55 -0.80
N LEU A 580 6.29 -29.04 -1.16
CA LEU A 580 6.18 -27.88 -2.04
C LEU A 580 6.72 -26.61 -1.39
N SER A 581 6.44 -26.39 -0.10
CA SER A 581 6.97 -25.22 0.64
C SER A 581 8.49 -25.26 0.75
N ALA A 582 9.07 -26.42 1.07
CA ALA A 582 10.53 -26.57 1.11
C ALA A 582 11.16 -26.33 -0.26
N PHE A 583 10.54 -26.85 -1.32
CA PHE A 583 11.00 -26.69 -2.68
C PHE A 583 10.99 -25.21 -3.10
N VAL A 584 9.86 -24.52 -2.90
CA VAL A 584 9.71 -23.10 -3.23
C VAL A 584 10.65 -22.23 -2.40
N TRP A 585 10.84 -22.54 -1.12
CA TRP A 585 11.78 -21.83 -0.25
C TRP A 585 13.22 -21.95 -0.77
N ARG A 586 13.68 -23.17 -1.06
CA ARG A 586 15.00 -23.41 -1.67
C ARG A 586 15.16 -22.70 -3.01
N ALA A 587 14.18 -22.83 -3.90
CA ALA A 587 14.20 -22.21 -5.22
C ALA A 587 14.27 -20.68 -5.14
N ARG A 588 13.49 -20.06 -4.25
CA ARG A 588 13.52 -18.60 -4.04
C ARG A 588 14.86 -18.15 -3.46
N THR A 589 15.38 -18.85 -2.46
CA THR A 589 16.69 -18.55 -1.86
C THR A 589 17.81 -18.60 -2.90
N LYS A 590 17.79 -19.62 -3.79
CA LYS A 590 18.74 -19.74 -4.89
C LYS A 590 18.58 -18.63 -5.93
N ALA A 591 17.33 -18.35 -6.33
CA ALA A 591 17.02 -17.34 -7.34
C ALA A 591 17.38 -15.92 -6.90
N LEU A 592 17.27 -15.61 -5.60
CA LEU A 592 17.70 -14.34 -5.02
C LEU A 592 19.21 -14.25 -4.78
N ASN A 593 19.97 -15.31 -5.13
CA ASN A 593 21.42 -15.38 -4.99
C ASN A 593 21.91 -15.00 -3.58
N MET A 594 21.24 -15.52 -2.55
CA MET A 594 21.59 -15.22 -1.16
C MET A 594 22.99 -15.76 -0.81
N LEU A 595 23.77 -14.98 -0.06
CA LEU A 595 25.06 -15.39 0.48
C LEU A 595 24.91 -16.62 1.38
N PRO A 596 25.89 -17.55 1.42
CA PRO A 596 25.78 -18.77 2.21
C PRO A 596 25.45 -18.54 3.69
N ASP A 597 25.96 -17.46 4.31
CA ASP A 597 25.75 -17.11 5.72
C ASP A 597 24.55 -16.17 5.95
N GLN A 598 23.77 -15.85 4.91
CA GLN A 598 22.50 -15.15 5.03
C GLN A 598 21.47 -16.05 5.71
N GLN A 599 20.89 -15.59 6.81
CA GLN A 599 19.71 -16.25 7.36
C GLN A 599 18.49 -15.96 6.49
N THR A 600 17.66 -16.96 6.26
CA THR A 600 16.35 -16.82 5.63
C THR A 600 15.31 -17.46 6.55
N LYS A 601 14.13 -16.83 6.62
CA LYS A 601 13.00 -17.31 7.42
C LYS A 601 11.86 -17.68 6.49
N LEU A 602 11.30 -18.86 6.71
CA LEU A 602 10.04 -19.27 6.12
C LEU A 602 8.94 -19.12 7.17
N LEU A 603 7.96 -18.27 6.90
CA LEU A 603 6.73 -18.11 7.67
C LEU A 603 5.57 -18.81 6.96
N PHE A 604 4.68 -19.42 7.71
CA PHE A 604 3.43 -19.97 7.19
C PHE A 604 2.38 -20.10 8.30
N ALA A 605 1.11 -20.09 7.89
CA ALA A 605 -0.01 -20.24 8.81
C ALA A 605 -0.22 -21.71 9.19
N VAL A 606 -0.40 -21.97 10.49
CA VAL A 606 -0.84 -23.26 11.03
C VAL A 606 -2.20 -23.09 11.68
N ASP A 607 -3.12 -24.00 11.36
CA ASP A 607 -4.44 -24.06 11.99
C ASP A 607 -4.32 -24.57 13.43
N GLY A 608 -4.58 -23.68 14.38
CA GLY A 608 -4.51 -23.94 15.81
C GLY A 608 -5.81 -24.48 16.38
N ARG A 609 -6.94 -24.43 15.65
CA ARG A 609 -8.25 -24.92 16.13
C ARG A 609 -8.20 -26.32 16.77
N PRO A 610 -7.58 -27.35 16.13
CA PRO A 610 -7.47 -28.68 16.73
C PRO A 610 -6.34 -28.80 17.77
N LYS A 611 -5.48 -27.78 17.90
CA LYS A 611 -4.30 -27.77 18.77
C LYS A 611 -4.61 -27.27 20.17
N PHE A 612 -5.62 -26.42 20.32
CA PHE A 612 -6.06 -25.95 21.63
C PHE A 612 -6.60 -27.11 22.49
N ASN A 613 -6.47 -26.98 23.80
CA ASN A 613 -7.04 -27.90 24.78
C ASN A 613 -7.97 -27.14 25.75
N PRO A 614 -9.30 -27.36 25.69
CA PRO A 614 -10.01 -28.12 24.66
C PRO A 614 -9.90 -27.47 23.26
N PRO A 615 -10.13 -28.24 22.17
CA PRO A 615 -10.16 -27.68 20.81
C PRO A 615 -11.17 -26.55 20.66
N LEU A 616 -10.91 -25.64 19.72
CA LEU A 616 -11.88 -24.55 19.47
C LEU A 616 -13.21 -25.12 18.98
N PRO A 617 -14.35 -24.52 19.39
CA PRO A 617 -15.66 -24.97 18.97
C PRO A 617 -15.80 -24.99 17.43
N LYS A 618 -16.53 -25.99 16.93
CA LYS A 618 -16.94 -26.01 15.53
C LYS A 618 -17.73 -24.73 15.22
N GLY A 619 -17.40 -24.04 14.13
CA GLY A 619 -18.00 -22.76 13.76
C GLY A 619 -17.26 -21.53 14.31
N TYR A 620 -16.16 -21.68 15.04
CA TYR A 620 -15.30 -20.54 15.39
C TYR A 620 -14.76 -19.86 14.11
N PHE A 621 -15.22 -18.63 13.88
CA PHE A 621 -14.96 -17.91 12.62
C PHE A 621 -13.90 -16.80 12.73
N GLY A 622 -13.41 -16.49 13.93
CA GLY A 622 -12.27 -15.57 14.11
C GLY A 622 -10.95 -16.18 13.62
N ASN A 623 -9.84 -15.50 13.88
CA ASN A 623 -8.50 -16.02 13.58
C ASN A 623 -8.13 -17.13 14.57
N GLY A 624 -8.15 -18.36 14.10
CA GLY A 624 -7.71 -19.56 14.84
C GLY A 624 -6.35 -20.07 14.37
N ILE A 625 -5.57 -19.22 13.70
CA ILE A 625 -4.26 -19.54 13.12
C ILE A 625 -3.13 -18.81 13.84
N VAL A 626 -1.92 -19.36 13.77
CA VAL A 626 -0.68 -18.65 14.14
C VAL A 626 0.29 -18.69 12.96
N LEU A 627 1.11 -17.66 12.82
CA LEU A 627 2.25 -17.69 11.90
C LEU A 627 3.43 -18.32 12.63
N THR A 628 3.75 -19.56 12.29
CA THR A 628 4.97 -20.22 12.76
C THR A 628 6.12 -19.98 11.77
N ASN A 629 7.32 -20.39 12.15
CA ASN A 629 8.52 -20.10 11.39
C ASN A 629 9.54 -21.25 11.37
N SER A 630 10.34 -21.28 10.30
CA SER A 630 11.60 -22.01 10.21
C SER A 630 12.70 -21.05 9.79
N ILE A 631 13.86 -21.08 10.45
CA ILE A 631 15.02 -20.26 10.09
C ILE A 631 16.18 -21.17 9.68
N SER A 632 16.86 -20.84 8.59
CA SER A 632 18.07 -21.54 8.15
C SER A 632 19.05 -20.58 7.49
N GLN A 633 20.33 -20.93 7.47
CA GLN A 633 21.29 -20.25 6.60
C GLN A 633 21.06 -20.69 5.15
N ALA A 634 21.13 -19.75 4.20
CA ALA A 634 20.91 -20.03 2.79
C ALA A 634 21.84 -21.14 2.27
N GLY A 635 23.11 -21.15 2.71
CA GLY A 635 24.07 -22.19 2.34
C GLY A 635 23.68 -23.57 2.85
N GLU A 636 23.16 -23.69 4.08
CA GLU A 636 22.66 -24.96 4.60
C GLU A 636 21.41 -25.42 3.86
N LEU A 637 20.46 -24.50 3.65
CA LEU A 637 19.21 -24.76 2.95
C LEU A 637 19.43 -25.25 1.52
N LEU A 638 20.44 -24.73 0.83
CA LEU A 638 20.76 -25.10 -0.55
C LEU A 638 21.64 -26.36 -0.65
N ASN A 639 22.65 -26.51 0.21
CA ASN A 639 23.65 -27.57 0.09
C ASN A 639 23.28 -28.88 0.79
N LYS A 640 22.42 -28.86 1.82
CA LYS A 640 21.94 -30.08 2.48
C LYS A 640 20.90 -30.80 1.61
N PRO A 641 20.68 -32.11 1.82
CA PRO A 641 19.64 -32.87 1.12
C PRO A 641 18.26 -32.23 1.25
N PHE A 642 17.38 -32.47 0.28
CA PHE A 642 16.04 -31.84 0.24
C PHE A 642 15.19 -32.17 1.48
N SER A 643 15.36 -33.38 2.02
CA SER A 643 14.79 -33.85 3.29
C SER A 643 15.08 -32.89 4.47
N HIS A 644 16.23 -32.20 4.49
CA HIS A 644 16.56 -31.25 5.53
C HIS A 644 15.60 -30.06 5.56
N ALA A 645 15.36 -29.44 4.40
CA ALA A 645 14.44 -28.30 4.29
C ALA A 645 13.00 -28.71 4.64
N VAL A 646 12.58 -29.91 4.24
CA VAL A 646 11.28 -30.48 4.60
C VAL A 646 11.19 -30.76 6.11
N GLY A 647 12.25 -31.29 6.70
CA GLY A 647 12.36 -31.55 8.15
C GLY A 647 12.19 -30.28 8.98
N LEU A 648 12.83 -29.16 8.58
CA LEU A 648 12.67 -27.86 9.25
C LEU A 648 11.20 -27.39 9.30
N ILE A 649 10.44 -27.64 8.23
CA ILE A 649 9.02 -27.29 8.15
C ILE A 649 8.19 -28.23 9.03
N GLN A 650 8.49 -29.53 9.02
CA GLN A 650 7.81 -30.50 9.89
C GLN A 650 8.03 -30.19 11.37
N ASP A 651 9.24 -29.81 11.75
CA ASP A 651 9.56 -29.37 13.12
C ASP A 651 8.76 -28.13 13.49
N ALA A 652 8.73 -27.11 12.62
CA ALA A 652 7.93 -25.90 12.84
C ALA A 652 6.43 -26.20 13.02
N ILE A 653 5.84 -27.09 12.21
CA ILE A 653 4.44 -27.52 12.38
C ILE A 653 4.24 -28.27 13.71
N ARG A 654 5.19 -29.13 14.10
CA ARG A 654 5.12 -29.90 15.35
C ARG A 654 5.21 -29.02 16.60
N MET A 655 5.94 -27.91 16.53
CA MET A 655 6.06 -26.95 17.63
C MET A 655 4.73 -26.26 17.99
N VAL A 656 3.78 -26.19 17.04
CA VAL A 656 2.47 -25.55 17.29
C VAL A 656 1.57 -26.47 18.12
N THR A 657 1.63 -26.26 19.44
CA THR A 657 0.82 -26.90 20.49
C THR A 657 -0.13 -25.90 21.16
N ASP A 658 -1.01 -26.34 22.06
CA ASP A 658 -1.85 -25.45 22.90
C ASP A 658 -0.98 -24.40 23.62
N ASP A 659 0.10 -24.83 24.27
CA ASP A 659 1.02 -23.94 24.99
C ASP A 659 1.70 -22.93 24.07
N TYR A 660 2.09 -23.34 22.85
CA TYR A 660 2.66 -22.44 21.85
C TYR A 660 1.64 -21.37 21.43
N MET A 661 0.41 -21.78 21.10
CA MET A 661 -0.68 -20.87 20.71
C MET A 661 -1.00 -19.86 21.82
N ARG A 662 -1.14 -20.32 23.06
CA ARG A 662 -1.41 -19.45 24.23
C ARG A 662 -0.24 -18.53 24.53
N SER A 663 0.99 -19.04 24.42
CA SER A 663 2.18 -18.22 24.59
C SER A 663 2.29 -17.14 23.50
N ALA A 664 1.87 -17.38 22.26
CA ALA A 664 1.86 -16.39 21.20
C ALA A 664 0.84 -15.27 21.46
N ILE A 665 -0.36 -15.64 21.93
CA ILE A 665 -1.40 -14.69 22.37
C ILE A 665 -0.86 -13.78 23.48
N ASP A 666 -0.18 -14.36 24.48
CA ASP A 666 0.40 -13.62 25.61
C ASP A 666 1.60 -12.77 25.18
N TYR A 667 2.44 -13.27 24.27
CA TYR A 667 3.56 -12.52 23.73
C TYR A 667 3.07 -11.26 23.03
N PHE A 668 2.03 -11.37 22.20
CA PHE A 668 1.42 -10.21 21.56
C PHE A 668 0.77 -9.26 22.57
N GLU A 669 0.16 -9.78 23.64
CA GLU A 669 -0.43 -8.93 24.69
C GLU A 669 0.60 -7.99 25.32
N VAL A 670 1.80 -8.50 25.58
CA VAL A 670 2.88 -7.77 26.23
C VAL A 670 3.64 -6.88 25.25
N THR A 671 3.94 -7.38 24.05
CA THR A 671 4.89 -6.72 23.15
C THR A 671 4.22 -5.87 22.07
N ARG A 672 2.99 -6.22 21.67
CA ARG A 672 2.32 -5.72 20.45
C ARG A 672 3.20 -5.83 19.20
N ALA A 673 4.17 -6.76 19.20
CA ALA A 673 5.11 -6.94 18.11
C ALA A 673 4.38 -7.44 16.86
N ARG A 674 4.88 -7.05 15.68
CA ARG A 674 4.42 -7.57 14.39
C ARG A 674 5.49 -8.48 13.80
N PRO A 675 5.12 -9.56 13.08
CA PRO A 675 6.09 -10.43 12.45
C PRO A 675 7.05 -9.63 11.56
N SER A 676 8.35 -9.89 11.68
CA SER A 676 9.34 -9.25 10.82
C SER A 676 9.40 -9.96 9.48
N LEU A 677 9.34 -9.19 8.40
CA LEU A 677 9.38 -9.66 7.02
C LEU A 677 10.78 -9.57 6.38
N SER A 678 11.80 -9.12 7.11
CA SER A 678 13.16 -9.03 6.57
C SER A 678 13.72 -10.44 6.26
N SER A 679 14.34 -10.59 5.08
CA SER A 679 14.85 -11.88 4.56
C SER A 679 13.86 -13.06 4.71
N THR A 680 12.57 -12.76 4.66
CA THR A 680 11.49 -13.70 4.95
C THR A 680 10.75 -14.10 3.68
N LEU A 681 10.25 -15.33 3.69
CA LEU A 681 9.27 -15.85 2.75
C LEU A 681 8.02 -16.21 3.54
N LEU A 682 6.87 -15.65 3.21
CA LEU A 682 5.57 -16.00 3.79
C LEU A 682 4.77 -16.84 2.78
N ILE A 683 4.51 -18.10 3.11
CA ILE A 683 3.63 -18.97 2.31
C ILE A 683 2.24 -18.97 2.93
N THR A 684 1.24 -18.62 2.13
CA THR A 684 -0.17 -18.76 2.49
C THR A 684 -0.87 -19.71 1.53
N THR A 685 -1.57 -20.70 2.09
CA THR A 685 -2.16 -21.80 1.31
C THR A 685 -3.67 -21.67 1.28
N TRP A 686 -4.19 -21.40 0.08
CA TRP A 686 -5.62 -21.27 -0.20
C TRP A 686 -6.17 -22.50 -0.93
N SER A 687 -5.30 -23.43 -1.34
CA SER A 687 -5.67 -24.65 -2.06
C SER A 687 -6.59 -25.59 -1.29
N ARG A 688 -6.65 -25.46 0.04
CA ARG A 688 -7.54 -26.24 0.93
C ARG A 688 -8.76 -25.46 1.40
N LEU A 689 -8.89 -24.19 1.03
CA LEU A 689 -10.06 -23.40 1.38
C LEU A 689 -11.25 -23.81 0.51
N SER A 690 -12.42 -23.88 1.12
CA SER A 690 -13.66 -24.37 0.51
C SER A 690 -14.31 -23.36 -0.46
N PHE A 691 -13.53 -22.73 -1.34
CA PHE A 691 -14.03 -21.77 -2.33
C PHE A 691 -15.07 -22.37 -3.31
N HIS A 692 -15.17 -23.70 -3.42
CA HIS A 692 -16.03 -24.39 -4.39
C HIS A 692 -17.43 -24.71 -3.88
N ILE A 693 -17.62 -24.90 -2.58
CA ILE A 693 -18.90 -25.42 -2.09
C ILE A 693 -19.96 -24.32 -1.91
N THR A 694 -19.55 -23.06 -2.09
CA THR A 694 -20.46 -21.92 -2.05
C THR A 694 -21.43 -22.01 -3.22
N ASP A 695 -22.73 -21.99 -2.93
CA ASP A 695 -23.74 -21.89 -3.98
C ASP A 695 -24.91 -21.03 -3.46
N PHE A 696 -25.27 -20.01 -4.25
CA PHE A 696 -26.34 -19.06 -3.97
C PHE A 696 -27.67 -19.43 -4.68
N GLY A 697 -27.77 -20.64 -5.22
CA GLY A 697 -28.83 -21.10 -6.11
C GLY A 697 -28.49 -20.96 -7.60
N TRP A 698 -27.20 -20.87 -7.93
CA TRP A 698 -26.66 -20.84 -9.31
C TRP A 698 -25.63 -21.96 -9.56
N GLY A 699 -25.45 -22.87 -8.60
CA GLY A 699 -24.37 -23.85 -8.59
C GLY A 699 -23.08 -23.30 -7.97
N GLU A 700 -22.07 -24.16 -7.93
CA GLU A 700 -20.73 -23.81 -7.45
C GLU A 700 -20.09 -22.72 -8.33
N PRO A 701 -19.19 -21.87 -7.78
CA PRO A 701 -18.50 -20.88 -8.59
C PRO A 701 -17.63 -21.58 -9.63
N VAL A 702 -17.82 -21.16 -10.87
CA VAL A 702 -16.99 -21.57 -12.02
C VAL A 702 -15.52 -21.21 -11.77
N LEU A 703 -15.30 -20.10 -11.07
CA LEU A 703 -14.00 -19.52 -10.86
C LEU A 703 -13.97 -18.69 -9.57
N SER A 704 -12.88 -18.75 -8.81
CA SER A 704 -12.73 -18.01 -7.56
C SER A 704 -11.28 -17.75 -7.25
N GLY A 705 -10.94 -16.59 -6.69
CA GLY A 705 -9.56 -16.29 -6.35
C GLY A 705 -9.33 -14.90 -5.77
N PRO A 706 -8.07 -14.58 -5.44
CA PRO A 706 -7.67 -13.26 -4.99
C PRO A 706 -7.74 -12.24 -6.13
N VAL A 707 -8.01 -10.99 -5.79
CA VAL A 707 -7.97 -9.87 -6.75
C VAL A 707 -6.60 -9.22 -6.84
N ALA A 708 -5.93 -9.08 -5.69
CA ALA A 708 -4.62 -8.44 -5.62
C ALA A 708 -3.48 -9.44 -5.88
N LEU A 709 -2.39 -8.93 -6.44
CA LEU A 709 -1.12 -9.64 -6.50
C LEU A 709 -0.51 -9.73 -5.09
N PRO A 710 0.23 -10.81 -4.77
CA PRO A 710 0.89 -10.93 -3.47
C PRO A 710 1.98 -9.87 -3.30
N GLU A 711 2.22 -9.47 -2.05
CA GLU A 711 3.38 -8.66 -1.68
C GLU A 711 4.69 -9.44 -1.93
N LYS A 712 5.84 -8.74 -1.97
CA LYS A 712 7.13 -9.32 -2.39
C LYS A 712 7.65 -10.47 -1.51
N GLU A 713 7.24 -10.52 -0.24
CA GLU A 713 7.55 -11.62 0.67
C GLU A 713 6.55 -12.76 0.58
N VAL A 714 5.40 -12.58 -0.08
CA VAL A 714 4.26 -13.50 -0.02
C VAL A 714 4.19 -14.40 -1.24
N ILE A 715 3.92 -15.68 -0.99
CA ILE A 715 3.58 -16.67 -2.02
C ILE A 715 2.23 -17.30 -1.70
N LEU A 716 1.37 -17.33 -2.71
CA LEU A 716 0.03 -17.90 -2.64
C LEU A 716 0.01 -19.28 -3.29
N PHE A 717 -0.42 -20.30 -2.55
CA PHE A 717 -0.76 -21.61 -3.11
C PHE A 717 -2.26 -21.67 -3.38
N LEU A 718 -2.64 -21.58 -4.65
CA LEU A 718 -4.03 -21.60 -5.13
C LEU A 718 -4.37 -22.98 -5.69
N SER A 719 -5.62 -23.41 -5.52
CA SER A 719 -6.09 -24.64 -6.19
C SER A 719 -6.24 -24.41 -7.69
N HIS A 720 -5.93 -25.43 -8.50
CA HIS A 720 -6.04 -25.38 -9.96
C HIS A 720 -6.62 -26.68 -10.56
N GLY A 721 -7.23 -26.56 -11.74
CA GLY A 721 -7.79 -27.67 -12.51
C GLY A 721 -9.22 -28.05 -12.10
N LYS A 722 -9.90 -28.82 -12.96
CA LYS A 722 -11.30 -29.25 -12.75
C LYS A 722 -11.48 -30.14 -11.52
N GLU A 723 -10.49 -30.99 -11.23
CA GLU A 723 -10.46 -31.83 -10.03
C GLU A 723 -9.75 -31.18 -8.84
N ARG A 724 -9.20 -29.97 -9.02
CA ARG A 724 -8.59 -29.15 -7.95
C ARG A 724 -7.43 -29.81 -7.21
N LYS A 725 -6.85 -30.87 -7.77
CA LYS A 725 -5.68 -31.62 -7.24
C LYS A 725 -4.35 -30.93 -7.53
N SER A 726 -4.33 -30.03 -8.50
CA SER A 726 -3.14 -29.27 -8.90
C SER A 726 -3.03 -28.00 -8.07
N ILE A 727 -1.80 -27.53 -7.85
CA ILE A 727 -1.52 -26.32 -7.05
C ILE A 727 -0.82 -25.30 -7.93
N ASN A 728 -1.38 -24.10 -8.04
CA ASN A 728 -0.72 -22.94 -8.61
C ASN A 728 0.05 -22.19 -7.53
N VAL A 729 1.35 -22.00 -7.76
CA VAL A 729 2.22 -21.16 -6.94
C VAL A 729 2.29 -19.78 -7.58
N LEU A 730 1.62 -18.80 -6.99
CA LEU A 730 1.60 -17.41 -7.44
C LEU A 730 2.53 -16.55 -6.58
N LEU A 731 3.48 -15.87 -7.22
CA LEU A 731 4.44 -14.99 -6.54
C LEU A 731 4.96 -13.86 -7.43
N GLY A 732 5.55 -12.85 -6.80
CA GLY A 732 6.33 -11.79 -7.44
C GLY A 732 7.80 -11.87 -7.07
N LEU A 733 8.70 -11.71 -8.05
CA LEU A 733 10.15 -11.59 -7.83
C LEU A 733 10.73 -10.50 -8.75
N PRO A 734 11.90 -9.93 -8.42
CA PRO A 734 12.64 -9.07 -9.34
C PRO A 734 12.90 -9.80 -10.65
N ALA A 735 12.90 -9.09 -11.78
CA ALA A 735 13.02 -9.71 -13.10
C ALA A 735 14.24 -10.65 -13.23
N SER A 736 15.37 -10.28 -12.65
CA SER A 736 16.61 -11.07 -12.60
C SER A 736 16.42 -12.40 -11.86
N ALA A 737 15.83 -12.36 -10.67
CA ALA A 737 15.54 -13.53 -9.85
C ALA A 737 14.43 -14.40 -10.45
N MET A 738 13.39 -13.78 -11.05
CA MET A 738 12.28 -14.52 -11.66
C MET A 738 12.77 -15.47 -12.75
N LYS A 739 13.73 -15.05 -13.59
CA LYS A 739 14.29 -15.91 -14.63
C LYS A 739 14.92 -17.19 -14.05
N LEU A 740 15.74 -17.05 -13.00
CA LEU A 740 16.37 -18.18 -12.32
C LEU A 740 15.34 -19.06 -11.62
N PHE A 741 14.36 -18.44 -10.96
CA PHE A 741 13.27 -19.16 -10.30
C PHE A 741 12.48 -20.00 -11.30
N GLN A 742 12.17 -19.47 -12.48
CA GLN A 742 11.47 -20.19 -13.56
C GLN A 742 12.24 -21.44 -14.03
N GLU A 743 13.56 -21.41 -14.01
CA GLU A 743 14.38 -22.58 -14.34
C GLU A 743 14.27 -23.66 -13.27
N GLU A 744 14.27 -23.27 -11.99
CA GLU A 744 14.05 -24.20 -10.88
C GLU A 744 12.67 -24.85 -10.93
N MET A 745 11.63 -24.14 -11.38
CA MET A 745 10.25 -24.66 -11.45
C MET A 745 10.04 -25.76 -12.51
N LYS A 746 11.05 -26.09 -13.34
CA LYS A 746 10.99 -27.18 -14.33
C LYS A 746 11.33 -28.52 -13.66
N ILE A 747 10.33 -29.20 -13.10
CA ILE A 747 10.49 -30.47 -12.37
C ILE A 747 10.06 -31.66 -13.22
#